data_AF-A0A261XWD1-F1
#
_entry.id   AF-A0A261XWD1-F1
#
_cell.length_a   1.000
_cell.length_b   1.000
_cell.length_c   1.000
_cell.angle_alpha   90.00
_cell.angle_beta   90.00
_cell.angle_gamma   90.00
#
_symmetry.space_group_name_H-M   'P 1'
#
loop_
_entity.id
_entity.type
_entity.pdbx_description
1 polymer ?
#
loop_
_entity_poly.entity_id
_entity_poly.type
_entity_poly.pdbx_seq_one_letter_code
_entity_poly.pdbx_strand_id
1 'polypeptide(L)'
;MKSLSILLAAISTLAVAKACETDCRNGVAEAFAGYYGKVTDIHFNELAKDISQGLWTSVSSVPSNIQQEVTSAVTDQVKTMNQNFNGRLQPLFVNAIFNQEPRFKGDCNHPKRVQWAMPPDGVNWTLAECDAMDYICGNPPSVCHFLPMIKVRLIKNMQDALSSYTVSTTKPMNYVTALNDVISTTLQSIGQTVPSQLQTNIQTILDQWKENSVMELCERADEDELCNGWTDEIKPLILLSAGRPATPTKFEEDLHNIAGIDWTRVDIKRNLSVPVLYEEALTHEEGTVVSSAGALCAYSGKKTGRSPKDKRIVDEETSTNDIWWGPVNIKMTEKVFMINRERAIDYLNTRERLYVFDGFAGWDPKYRIKVRVVASRAYHILFMRNMLIRPTEEELENFGQPDITIYNAGCFPSNRYTTGMTSTTSVSVNFKRGEMVILGTEYAGEMKKGVFTIMHYLMPKAGVLSLHSSANEGPDEDVSLFFGLSGTGKTTLSADPKRKLIGDDEHCWSDTGVFNIEGGCYAKCIDLSAEKEPEIFNAIRFGSVLENVVLDEESRIVDYSDDSLTENTRCAYPIDYISNAKIPCMGGHPKNIILLTCDAFGVLPPVSKLTTSQAMYHFISGYTTKIPGTEDGITEPIATFSACFGAPFLVLHPQKYATMLAEKMATHKADAWLINTGWVGGSPKNGAKRCPLKYTRAILDAIHSGELANAEYETFEVFGLQIPKAVTNVPSELLHPRKAWTGSEQEFRQSLENVAAMFNENFKTFADEASPDTLAAAPKI
;
A
#
# COMPACT_ATOMS: atom_id res chain seq x y z
N MET A 1 56.08 48.19 15.56
CA MET A 1 55.37 48.57 14.32
C MET A 1 54.04 47.83 14.32
N LYS A 2 52.99 48.56 14.76
CA LYS A 2 51.74 48.82 14.02
C LYS A 2 50.87 47.56 13.85
N SER A 3 49.85 47.35 14.71
CA SER A 3 48.46 47.86 14.57
C SER A 3 47.73 47.11 13.44
N LEU A 4 46.50 46.61 13.52
CA LEU A 4 45.30 47.08 14.23
C LEU A 4 44.19 46.01 14.10
N SER A 5 43.31 45.95 15.08
CA SER A 5 42.01 45.25 15.13
C SER A 5 41.02 45.65 14.02
N ILE A 6 40.01 44.80 13.72
CA ILE A 6 38.60 45.04 13.24
C ILE A 6 38.04 43.63 12.87
N LEU A 7 37.08 42.99 13.54
CA LEU A 7 35.63 43.22 13.72
C LEU A 7 34.76 43.13 12.43
N LEU A 8 33.61 42.45 12.56
CA LEU A 8 32.48 42.20 11.62
C LEU A 8 32.62 40.96 10.71
N ALA A 9 31.90 39.87 10.97
CA ALA A 9 30.44 39.65 10.87
C ALA A 9 29.97 39.39 9.42
N ALA A 10 29.38 38.19 9.24
CA ALA A 10 28.42 37.80 8.22
C ALA A 10 28.67 38.24 6.77
N ILE A 11 29.18 37.32 5.95
CA ILE A 11 28.74 37.24 4.56
C ILE A 11 28.23 35.82 4.35
N SER A 12 26.90 35.74 4.37
CA SER A 12 26.10 34.66 3.83
C SER A 12 26.65 34.19 2.50
N THR A 13 26.77 32.88 2.33
CA THR A 13 26.72 32.27 1.01
C THR A 13 25.38 32.66 0.39
N LEU A 14 25.39 33.68 -0.47
CA LEU A 14 24.30 34.12 -1.31
C LEU A 14 23.82 32.91 -2.12
N ALA A 15 22.70 32.31 -1.69
CA ALA A 15 21.86 31.55 -2.58
C ALA A 15 21.40 32.53 -3.67
N VAL A 16 21.95 32.39 -4.87
CA VAL A 16 21.48 33.10 -6.06
C VAL A 16 20.00 32.71 -6.24
N ALA A 17 19.09 33.67 -6.08
CA ALA A 17 17.66 33.42 -6.23
C ALA A 17 17.38 32.85 -7.64
N LYS A 18 16.77 31.66 -7.68
CA LYS A 18 16.68 30.84 -8.89
C LYS A 18 15.46 31.24 -9.72
N ALA A 19 15.69 31.51 -11.00
CA ALA A 19 14.65 31.57 -12.03
C ALA A 19 13.80 30.27 -12.05
N CYS A 20 12.63 30.27 -12.71
CA CYS A 20 11.80 29.08 -12.97
C CYS A 20 12.69 27.86 -13.27
N GLU A 21 12.61 26.85 -12.40
CA GLU A 21 13.39 25.62 -12.48
C GLU A 21 12.94 24.78 -13.68
N THR A 22 13.72 23.76 -14.04
CA THR A 22 13.52 22.97 -15.27
C THR A 22 12.09 22.46 -15.42
N ASP A 23 11.49 21.96 -14.34
CA ASP A 23 10.13 21.40 -14.35
C ASP A 23 9.05 22.47 -14.57
N CYS A 24 9.24 23.64 -13.96
CA CYS A 24 8.40 24.81 -14.21
C CYS A 24 8.50 25.25 -15.70
N ARG A 25 9.71 25.29 -16.27
CA ARG A 25 9.89 25.67 -17.69
C ARG A 25 9.22 24.68 -18.62
N ASN A 26 9.35 23.39 -18.29
CA ASN A 26 8.76 22.32 -19.05
C ASN A 26 7.23 22.37 -19.00
N GLY A 27 6.64 22.59 -17.81
CA GLY A 27 5.20 22.70 -17.62
C GLY A 27 4.59 23.90 -18.34
N VAL A 28 5.24 25.08 -18.27
CA VAL A 28 4.82 26.26 -19.04
C VAL A 28 4.81 25.94 -20.54
N ALA A 29 5.90 25.39 -21.07
CA ALA A 29 6.01 25.08 -22.49
C ALA A 29 5.03 24.02 -22.97
N GLU A 30 4.74 23.00 -22.14
CA GLU A 30 3.76 21.95 -22.42
C GLU A 30 2.34 22.53 -22.54
N ALA A 31 1.96 23.48 -21.66
CA ALA A 31 0.66 24.14 -21.74
C ALA A 31 0.48 24.85 -23.10
N PHE A 32 1.51 25.57 -23.57
CA PHE A 32 1.48 26.16 -24.91
C PHE A 32 1.42 25.11 -26.03
N ALA A 33 2.18 24.02 -25.89
CA ALA A 33 2.22 22.93 -26.89
C ALA A 33 0.82 22.32 -27.10
N GLY A 34 0.06 22.12 -26.03
CA GLY A 34 -1.31 21.59 -26.11
C GLY A 34 -2.28 22.47 -26.90
N TYR A 35 -2.15 23.80 -26.82
CA TYR A 35 -2.98 24.72 -27.60
C TYR A 35 -2.55 24.78 -29.07
N TYR A 36 -1.25 24.95 -29.33
CA TYR A 36 -0.73 25.07 -30.70
C TYR A 36 -0.73 23.75 -31.48
N GLY A 37 -0.78 22.59 -30.80
CA GLY A 37 -0.96 21.29 -31.43
C GLY A 37 -2.27 21.17 -32.21
N LYS A 38 -3.33 21.88 -31.78
CA LYS A 38 -4.61 21.91 -32.51
C LYS A 38 -4.53 22.72 -33.79
N VAL A 39 -3.69 23.76 -33.80
CA VAL A 39 -3.44 24.60 -34.98
C VAL A 39 -2.69 23.77 -36.02
N THR A 40 -1.60 23.11 -35.62
CA THR A 40 -0.82 22.25 -36.52
C THR A 40 -1.67 21.13 -37.12
N ASP A 41 -2.57 20.51 -36.35
CA ASP A 41 -3.50 19.49 -36.86
C ASP A 41 -4.30 19.98 -38.08
N ILE A 42 -4.78 21.23 -38.08
CA ILE A 42 -5.52 21.82 -39.21
C ILE A 42 -4.61 21.90 -40.45
N HIS A 43 -3.42 22.48 -40.31
CA HIS A 43 -2.51 22.66 -41.45
C HIS A 43 -1.99 21.34 -42.00
N PHE A 44 -1.76 20.33 -41.17
CA PHE A 44 -1.37 18.99 -41.64
C PHE A 44 -2.54 18.25 -42.30
N ASN A 45 -3.79 18.50 -41.90
CA ASN A 45 -4.96 18.00 -42.59
C ASN A 45 -5.14 18.66 -43.98
N GLU A 46 -4.84 19.96 -44.11
CA GLU A 46 -4.77 20.64 -45.40
C GLU A 46 -3.70 20.00 -46.30
N LEU A 47 -2.49 19.76 -45.78
CA LEU A 47 -1.42 19.10 -46.53
C LEU A 47 -1.84 17.70 -47.03
N ALA A 48 -2.50 16.91 -46.19
CA ALA A 48 -3.00 15.59 -46.59
C ALA A 48 -4.05 15.69 -47.71
N LYS A 49 -4.91 16.72 -47.67
CA LYS A 49 -5.89 17.01 -48.72
C LYS A 49 -5.21 17.44 -50.02
N ASP A 50 -4.22 18.33 -49.95
CA ASP A 50 -3.48 18.81 -51.11
C ASP A 50 -2.70 17.67 -51.78
N ILE A 51 -2.11 16.77 -51.00
CA ILE A 51 -1.49 15.54 -51.49
C ILE A 51 -2.52 14.65 -52.20
N SER A 52 -3.68 14.45 -51.59
CA SER A 52 -4.74 13.60 -52.16
C SER A 52 -5.25 14.12 -53.51
N GLN A 53 -5.21 15.44 -53.72
CA GLN A 53 -5.68 16.08 -54.96
C GLN A 53 -4.57 16.28 -56.00
N GLY A 54 -3.35 16.56 -55.56
CA GLY A 54 -2.26 17.01 -56.42
C GLY A 54 -1.23 15.94 -56.79
N LEU A 55 -1.07 14.87 -56.00
CA LEU A 55 0.04 13.91 -56.14
C LEU A 55 0.13 13.29 -57.54
N TRP A 56 -1.01 12.95 -58.15
CA TRP A 56 -1.09 12.26 -59.44
C TRP A 56 -1.21 13.20 -60.65
N THR A 57 -1.10 14.52 -60.45
CA THR A 57 -1.20 15.49 -61.54
C THR A 57 -0.17 15.19 -62.63
N SER A 58 -0.63 15.03 -63.87
CA SER A 58 0.21 14.67 -65.02
C SER A 58 0.92 13.31 -64.91
N VAL A 59 0.44 12.39 -64.07
CA VAL A 59 0.96 11.01 -63.95
C VAL A 59 -0.14 10.01 -64.31
N SER A 60 -0.07 9.45 -65.53
CA SER A 60 -1.01 8.43 -66.03
C SER A 60 -0.41 7.03 -66.14
N SER A 61 0.89 6.87 -65.86
CA SER A 61 1.62 5.61 -66.01
C SER A 61 1.35 4.58 -64.90
N VAL A 62 0.68 4.97 -63.82
CA VAL A 62 0.39 4.12 -62.65
C VAL A 62 -1.11 3.77 -62.62
N PRO A 63 -1.50 2.49 -62.48
CA PRO A 63 -2.91 2.08 -62.38
C PRO A 63 -3.66 2.71 -61.21
N SER A 64 -4.95 3.01 -61.37
CA SER A 64 -5.76 3.75 -60.38
C SER A 64 -5.86 3.10 -59.00
N ASN A 65 -5.88 1.76 -58.94
CA ASN A 65 -5.88 1.04 -57.67
C ASN A 65 -4.56 1.22 -56.90
N ILE A 66 -3.44 1.29 -57.63
CA ILE A 66 -2.12 1.55 -57.05
C ILE A 66 -2.00 3.03 -56.65
N GLN A 67 -2.59 3.94 -57.45
CA GLN A 67 -2.63 5.36 -57.10
C GLN A 67 -3.31 5.59 -55.76
N GLN A 68 -4.42 4.91 -55.51
CA GLN A 68 -5.15 4.98 -54.23
C GLN A 68 -4.33 4.45 -53.05
N GLU A 69 -3.65 3.31 -53.22
CA GLU A 69 -2.82 2.71 -52.18
C GLU A 69 -1.64 3.62 -51.80
N VAL A 70 -0.94 4.17 -52.80
CA VAL A 70 0.15 5.11 -52.59
C VAL A 70 -0.35 6.42 -51.99
N THR A 71 -1.48 6.98 -52.46
CA THR A 71 -2.07 8.18 -51.83
C THR A 71 -2.40 7.93 -50.35
N SER A 72 -3.01 6.78 -50.02
CA SER A 72 -3.30 6.42 -48.63
C SER A 72 -2.03 6.39 -47.79
N ALA A 73 -1.00 5.66 -48.25
CA ALA A 73 0.27 5.54 -47.53
C ALA A 73 0.95 6.90 -47.30
N VAL A 74 0.93 7.78 -48.31
CA VAL A 74 1.51 9.13 -48.20
C VAL A 74 0.68 9.99 -47.23
N THR A 75 -0.66 9.93 -47.27
CA THR A 75 -1.50 10.68 -46.32
C THR A 75 -1.36 10.18 -44.88
N ASP A 76 -1.13 8.87 -44.68
CA ASP A 76 -0.84 8.33 -43.35
C ASP A 76 0.54 8.79 -42.86
N GLN A 77 1.53 8.87 -43.75
CA GLN A 77 2.83 9.46 -43.42
C GLN A 77 2.73 10.93 -42.99
N VAL A 78 1.83 11.71 -43.59
CA VAL A 78 1.55 13.11 -43.18
C VAL A 78 1.01 13.16 -41.74
N LYS A 79 0.13 12.22 -41.35
CA LYS A 79 -0.34 12.11 -39.95
C LYS A 79 0.82 11.80 -39.00
N THR A 80 1.71 10.88 -39.37
CA THR A 80 2.91 10.58 -38.58
C THR A 80 3.84 11.79 -38.48
N MET A 81 4.01 12.56 -39.56
CA MET A 81 4.78 13.81 -39.54
C MET A 81 4.19 14.84 -38.58
N ASN A 82 2.87 14.98 -38.55
CA ASN A 82 2.17 15.85 -37.61
C ASN A 82 2.38 15.42 -36.15
N GLN A 83 2.17 14.12 -35.85
CA GLN A 83 2.40 13.56 -34.52
C GLN A 83 3.84 13.80 -34.03
N ASN A 84 4.82 13.59 -34.92
CA ASN A 84 6.23 13.84 -34.64
C ASN A 84 6.54 15.33 -34.41
N PHE A 85 5.84 16.23 -35.10
CA PHE A 85 5.98 17.67 -34.89
C PHE A 85 5.35 18.11 -33.56
N ASN A 86 4.13 17.65 -33.27
CA ASN A 86 3.43 17.95 -32.02
C ASN A 86 4.22 17.47 -30.80
N GLY A 87 4.84 16.29 -30.86
CA GLY A 87 5.74 15.79 -29.82
C GLY A 87 7.03 16.61 -29.61
N ARG A 88 7.31 17.59 -30.48
CA ARG A 88 8.48 18.49 -30.37
C ARG A 88 8.10 19.93 -30.05
N LEU A 89 6.82 20.26 -29.95
CA LEU A 89 6.38 21.62 -29.61
C LEU A 89 6.87 22.02 -28.21
N GLN A 90 6.80 21.14 -27.22
CA GLN A 90 7.28 21.41 -25.87
C GLN A 90 8.76 21.85 -25.84
N PRO A 91 9.74 21.06 -26.36
CA PRO A 91 11.13 21.47 -26.30
C PRO A 91 11.42 22.70 -27.18
N LEU A 92 10.71 22.86 -28.30
CA LEU A 92 10.78 24.05 -29.14
C LEU A 92 10.34 25.30 -28.36
N PHE A 93 9.26 25.21 -27.60
CA PHE A 93 8.69 26.31 -26.82
C PHE A 93 9.51 26.63 -25.57
N VAL A 94 10.12 25.63 -24.91
CA VAL A 94 11.12 25.89 -23.86
C VAL A 94 12.24 26.78 -24.41
N ASN A 95 12.72 26.46 -25.61
CA ASN A 95 13.77 27.24 -26.24
C ASN A 95 13.30 28.67 -26.62
N ALA A 96 12.13 28.80 -27.24
CA ALA A 96 11.57 30.08 -27.67
C ALA A 96 11.26 31.03 -26.49
N ILE A 97 10.76 30.49 -25.37
CA ILE A 97 10.40 31.27 -24.19
C ILE A 97 11.67 31.62 -23.40
N PHE A 98 12.47 30.63 -23.02
CA PHE A 98 13.51 30.84 -22.00
C PHE A 98 14.90 31.11 -22.57
N ASN A 99 15.20 30.70 -23.81
CA ASN A 99 16.56 30.80 -24.37
C ASN A 99 16.73 31.89 -25.43
N GLN A 100 15.64 32.30 -26.11
CA GLN A 100 15.66 33.35 -27.12
C GLN A 100 15.66 34.77 -26.49
N GLU A 101 16.34 35.73 -27.13
CA GLU A 101 16.41 37.11 -26.64
C GLU A 101 15.12 37.93 -26.92
N PRO A 102 14.69 38.80 -25.97
CA PRO A 102 15.13 38.88 -24.58
C PRO A 102 14.82 37.62 -23.76
N ARG A 103 15.81 37.10 -23.03
CA ARG A 103 15.71 35.83 -22.29
C ARG A 103 14.87 35.97 -21.02
N PHE A 104 13.94 35.03 -20.82
CA PHE A 104 13.26 34.83 -19.54
C PHE A 104 14.17 34.01 -18.60
N LYS A 105 15.31 34.58 -18.20
CA LYS A 105 16.32 33.96 -17.31
C LYS A 105 16.95 34.98 -16.38
N GLY A 106 17.42 34.53 -15.21
CA GLY A 106 18.23 35.35 -14.29
C GLY A 106 17.44 36.14 -13.24
N ASP A 107 18.18 36.91 -12.45
CA ASP A 107 17.80 37.53 -11.17
C ASP A 107 16.38 38.10 -11.11
N CYS A 108 15.54 37.48 -10.28
CA CYS A 108 14.13 37.82 -10.06
C CYS A 108 13.90 38.68 -8.80
N ASN A 109 14.96 39.18 -8.15
CA ASN A 109 14.86 39.71 -6.79
C ASN A 109 14.25 41.12 -6.66
N HIS A 110 14.03 41.85 -7.76
CA HIS A 110 13.63 43.26 -7.68
C HIS A 110 12.60 43.73 -8.74
N PRO A 111 11.42 43.08 -8.90
CA PRO A 111 10.29 43.71 -9.57
C PRO A 111 9.93 45.02 -8.86
N LYS A 112 9.94 46.15 -9.58
CA LYS A 112 9.69 47.47 -8.97
C LYS A 112 8.26 47.63 -8.43
N ARG A 113 7.34 46.75 -8.85
CA ARG A 113 5.88 46.89 -8.66
C ARG A 113 5.20 45.70 -7.98
N VAL A 114 5.94 44.66 -7.62
CA VAL A 114 5.41 43.49 -6.90
C VAL A 114 5.89 43.54 -5.45
N GLN A 115 4.95 43.41 -4.50
CA GLN A 115 5.15 43.77 -3.09
C GLN A 115 6.01 42.78 -2.28
N TRP A 116 6.33 41.61 -2.83
CA TRP A 116 7.12 40.57 -2.17
C TRP A 116 7.87 39.73 -3.21
N ALA A 117 8.91 39.02 -2.78
CA ALA A 117 9.74 38.15 -3.62
C ALA A 117 8.96 36.91 -4.10
N MET A 118 9.67 35.86 -4.57
CA MET A 118 9.04 34.57 -4.92
C MET A 118 8.09 34.11 -3.80
N PRO A 119 6.84 33.70 -4.13
CA PRO A 119 5.90 33.22 -3.13
C PRO A 119 6.48 31.97 -2.44
N PRO A 120 6.16 31.73 -1.15
CA PRO A 120 6.54 30.51 -0.46
C PRO A 120 6.12 29.26 -1.22
N ASP A 121 6.85 28.16 -1.01
CA ASP A 121 6.49 26.87 -1.60
C ASP A 121 5.01 26.53 -1.32
N GLY A 122 4.28 26.14 -2.37
CA GLY A 122 2.84 25.86 -2.31
C GLY A 122 1.93 27.08 -2.47
N VAL A 123 2.47 28.30 -2.56
CA VAL A 123 1.69 29.52 -2.83
C VAL A 123 1.84 29.92 -4.30
N ASN A 124 0.71 30.00 -5.00
CA ASN A 124 0.68 30.38 -6.41
C ASN A 124 0.88 31.89 -6.60
N TRP A 125 1.41 32.26 -7.76
CA TRP A 125 1.36 33.64 -8.22
C TRP A 125 -0.08 34.04 -8.59
N THR A 126 -0.37 35.33 -8.53
CA THR A 126 -1.70 35.92 -8.76
C THR A 126 -1.72 36.70 -10.08
N LEU A 127 -2.92 36.90 -10.63
CA LEU A 127 -3.12 37.74 -11.82
C LEU A 127 -2.68 39.19 -11.57
N ALA A 128 -2.89 39.72 -10.37
CA ALA A 128 -2.44 41.06 -10.01
C ALA A 128 -0.91 41.20 -10.11
N GLU A 129 -0.16 40.15 -9.82
CA GLU A 129 1.30 40.14 -9.93
C GLU A 129 1.76 39.99 -11.39
N CYS A 130 1.02 39.23 -12.21
CA CYS A 130 1.20 39.21 -13.65
C CYS A 130 0.99 40.61 -14.26
N ASP A 131 -0.10 41.28 -13.92
CA ASP A 131 -0.41 42.63 -14.42
C ASP A 131 0.61 43.67 -13.94
N ALA A 132 1.14 43.50 -12.72
CA ALA A 132 2.10 44.42 -12.12
C ALA A 132 3.55 44.24 -12.64
N MET A 133 3.88 43.17 -13.35
CA MET A 133 5.24 42.98 -13.86
C MET A 133 5.65 44.08 -14.85
N ASP A 134 6.92 44.49 -14.77
CA ASP A 134 7.46 45.56 -15.63
C ASP A 134 8.86 45.27 -16.21
N TYR A 135 9.37 44.04 -16.03
CA TYR A 135 10.63 43.59 -16.63
C TYR A 135 10.66 42.09 -16.91
N ILE A 136 11.49 41.68 -17.88
CA ILE A 136 11.59 40.31 -18.35
C ILE A 136 12.52 39.52 -17.43
N CYS A 137 11.98 38.50 -16.77
CA CYS A 137 12.73 37.59 -15.93
C CYS A 137 12.12 36.18 -15.98
N GLY A 138 12.83 35.20 -15.45
CA GLY A 138 12.41 33.80 -15.58
C GLY A 138 11.31 33.37 -14.63
N ASN A 139 10.49 34.24 -14.04
CA ASN A 139 9.41 33.85 -13.12
C ASN A 139 8.04 33.76 -13.84
N PRO A 140 7.08 32.99 -13.29
CA PRO A 140 5.75 32.84 -13.89
C PRO A 140 4.99 34.16 -14.16
N PRO A 141 4.99 35.18 -13.27
CA PRO A 141 4.33 36.46 -13.57
C PRO A 141 4.92 37.19 -14.78
N SER A 142 6.24 37.15 -14.96
CA SER A 142 6.88 37.80 -16.11
C SER A 142 6.50 37.09 -17.42
N VAL A 143 6.51 35.75 -17.41
CA VAL A 143 6.02 34.96 -18.56
C VAL A 143 4.56 35.28 -18.86
N CYS A 144 3.70 35.37 -17.83
CA CYS A 144 2.30 35.76 -17.98
C CYS A 144 2.13 37.18 -18.54
N HIS A 145 2.90 38.15 -18.04
CA HIS A 145 2.83 39.55 -18.47
C HIS A 145 3.23 39.75 -19.93
N PHE A 146 4.35 39.12 -20.33
CA PHE A 146 4.89 39.24 -21.68
C PHE A 146 4.31 38.18 -22.64
N LEU A 147 3.15 37.62 -22.32
CA LEU A 147 2.45 36.63 -23.14
C LEU A 147 2.27 37.05 -24.61
N PRO A 148 1.91 38.31 -24.95
CA PRO A 148 1.82 38.74 -26.35
C PRO A 148 3.14 38.58 -27.12
N MET A 149 4.28 38.89 -26.48
CA MET A 149 5.60 38.70 -27.07
C MET A 149 5.91 37.21 -27.25
N ILE A 150 5.59 36.39 -26.24
CA ILE A 150 5.82 34.95 -26.28
C ILE A 150 5.06 34.33 -27.44
N LYS A 151 3.76 34.63 -27.61
CA LYS A 151 2.95 34.11 -28.71
C LYS A 151 3.59 34.34 -30.08
N VAL A 152 4.04 35.57 -30.35
CA VAL A 152 4.75 35.91 -31.60
C VAL A 152 6.00 35.05 -31.78
N ARG A 153 6.77 34.80 -30.72
CA ARG A 153 7.94 33.92 -30.78
C ARG A 153 7.56 32.48 -31.06
N LEU A 154 6.54 31.95 -30.40
CA LEU A 154 6.12 30.56 -30.55
C LEU A 154 5.71 30.29 -32.01
N ILE A 155 4.83 31.15 -32.55
CA ILE A 155 4.37 31.07 -33.93
C ILE A 155 5.57 31.14 -34.89
N LYS A 156 6.47 32.12 -34.73
CA LYS A 156 7.66 32.24 -35.57
C LYS A 156 8.58 31.02 -35.52
N ASN A 157 8.81 30.45 -34.33
CA ASN A 157 9.64 29.25 -34.20
C ASN A 157 8.98 28.04 -34.85
N MET A 158 7.65 27.92 -34.81
CA MET A 158 6.91 26.89 -35.54
C MET A 158 7.05 27.06 -37.06
N GLN A 159 6.85 28.29 -37.55
CA GLN A 159 7.01 28.65 -38.96
C GLN A 159 8.43 28.30 -39.46
N ASP A 160 9.46 28.69 -38.71
CA ASP A 160 10.86 28.42 -39.02
C ASP A 160 11.16 26.91 -39.00
N ALA A 161 10.64 26.17 -38.00
CA ALA A 161 10.85 24.74 -37.88
C ALA A 161 10.21 23.97 -39.04
N LEU A 162 8.92 24.20 -39.31
CA LEU A 162 8.17 23.57 -40.40
C LEU A 162 8.76 23.94 -41.76
N SER A 163 9.07 25.22 -42.00
CA SER A 163 9.75 25.66 -43.23
C SER A 163 11.10 24.98 -43.44
N SER A 164 11.83 24.69 -42.36
CA SER A 164 13.11 23.99 -42.47
C SER A 164 12.97 22.51 -42.83
N TYR A 165 11.81 21.90 -42.59
CA TYR A 165 11.53 20.49 -42.87
C TYR A 165 11.02 20.26 -44.30
N THR A 166 10.54 21.30 -45.00
CA THR A 166 10.10 21.20 -46.41
C THR A 166 11.24 21.33 -47.42
N VAL A 167 12.46 21.64 -46.98
CA VAL A 167 13.63 21.81 -47.87
C VAL A 167 14.50 20.56 -47.84
N SER A 168 14.92 20.10 -49.03
CA SER A 168 15.81 18.94 -49.19
C SER A 168 17.20 19.19 -48.58
N THR A 169 17.37 18.88 -47.29
CA THR A 169 18.64 18.96 -46.55
C THR A 169 18.99 17.62 -45.90
N THR A 170 20.24 17.45 -45.48
CA THR A 170 20.74 16.27 -44.74
C THR A 170 20.24 16.19 -43.28
N LYS A 171 19.21 16.98 -42.91
CA LYS A 171 18.65 16.98 -41.57
C LYS A 171 17.74 15.76 -41.34
N PRO A 172 17.69 15.23 -40.10
CA PRO A 172 16.92 14.02 -39.77
C PRO A 172 15.39 14.14 -39.87
N MET A 173 14.83 15.32 -40.16
CA MET A 173 13.40 15.57 -40.35
C MET A 173 13.19 16.30 -41.68
N ASN A 174 13.27 15.56 -42.77
CA ASN A 174 13.07 16.08 -44.12
C ASN A 174 11.79 15.47 -44.69
N TYR A 175 10.74 16.29 -44.83
CA TYR A 175 9.42 15.85 -45.26
C TYR A 175 9.41 15.42 -46.72
N VAL A 176 10.22 16.07 -47.57
CA VAL A 176 10.39 15.66 -48.97
C VAL A 176 10.96 14.24 -49.04
N THR A 177 11.99 13.95 -48.24
CA THR A 177 12.58 12.61 -48.17
C THR A 177 11.59 11.60 -47.60
N ALA A 178 10.95 11.90 -46.47
CA ALA A 178 10.01 10.97 -45.83
C ALA A 178 8.85 10.56 -46.75
N LEU A 179 8.26 11.51 -47.47
CA LEU A 179 7.16 11.21 -48.40
C LEU A 179 7.66 10.45 -49.64
N ASN A 180 8.84 10.81 -50.18
CA ASN A 180 9.43 10.11 -51.32
C ASN A 180 9.86 8.68 -50.97
N ASP A 181 10.32 8.42 -49.74
CA ASP A 181 10.69 7.09 -49.26
C ASP A 181 9.45 6.18 -49.17
N VAL A 182 8.33 6.71 -48.67
CA VAL A 182 7.05 5.98 -48.64
C VAL A 182 6.58 5.66 -50.05
N ILE A 183 6.58 6.64 -50.97
CA ILE A 183 6.22 6.42 -52.38
C ILE A 183 7.12 5.34 -53.00
N SER A 184 8.43 5.43 -52.78
CA SER A 184 9.40 4.49 -53.32
C SER A 184 9.18 3.08 -52.79
N THR A 185 8.98 2.95 -51.48
CA THR A 185 8.77 1.65 -50.82
C THR A 185 7.46 1.01 -51.27
N THR A 186 6.36 1.77 -51.32
CA THR A 186 5.04 1.26 -51.73
C THR A 186 5.02 0.88 -53.21
N LEU A 187 5.67 1.63 -54.10
CA LEU A 187 5.74 1.27 -55.52
C LEU A 187 6.69 0.08 -55.78
N GLN A 188 7.81 -0.01 -55.04
CA GLN A 188 8.75 -1.13 -55.18
C GLN A 188 8.17 -2.45 -54.68
N SER A 189 7.41 -2.44 -53.59
CA SER A 189 6.79 -3.66 -53.02
C SER A 189 5.81 -4.34 -53.99
N ILE A 190 5.27 -3.58 -54.94
CA ILE A 190 4.34 -4.04 -55.98
C ILE A 190 4.97 -4.10 -57.39
N GLY A 191 6.30 -3.96 -57.48
CA GLY A 191 7.06 -4.12 -58.74
C GLY A 191 6.95 -2.95 -59.73
N GLN A 192 6.60 -1.74 -59.28
CA GLN A 192 6.50 -0.53 -60.11
C GLN A 192 7.73 0.38 -59.94
N THR A 193 8.10 1.08 -61.02
CA THR A 193 9.14 2.13 -60.96
C THR A 193 8.54 3.47 -60.55
N VAL A 194 9.26 4.24 -59.72
CA VAL A 194 8.81 5.58 -59.27
C VAL A 194 8.91 6.59 -60.43
N PRO A 195 7.80 7.18 -60.90
CA PRO A 195 7.85 8.27 -61.87
C PRO A 195 8.50 9.51 -61.26
N SER A 196 9.48 10.12 -61.96
CA SER A 196 10.17 11.34 -61.50
C SER A 196 9.19 12.49 -61.23
N GLN A 197 8.08 12.55 -61.96
CA GLN A 197 7.04 13.55 -61.79
C GLN A 197 6.38 13.51 -60.40
N LEU A 198 6.28 12.34 -59.74
CA LEU A 198 5.72 12.26 -58.38
C LEU A 198 6.59 13.02 -57.37
N GLN A 199 7.91 12.93 -57.50
CA GLN A 199 8.85 13.64 -56.64
C GLN A 199 8.73 15.16 -56.84
N THR A 200 8.56 15.60 -58.11
CA THR A 200 8.30 17.02 -58.44
C THR A 200 6.97 17.51 -57.89
N ASN A 201 5.91 16.69 -57.96
CA ASN A 201 4.59 17.03 -57.43
C ASN A 201 4.63 17.17 -55.89
N ILE A 202 5.30 16.25 -55.18
CA ILE A 202 5.49 16.35 -53.72
C ILE A 202 6.22 17.65 -53.35
N GLN A 203 7.33 17.97 -54.03
CA GLN A 203 8.06 19.21 -53.75
C GLN A 203 7.17 20.44 -53.97
N THR A 204 6.43 20.47 -55.08
CA THR A 204 5.52 21.59 -55.40
C THR A 204 4.43 21.75 -54.35
N ILE A 205 3.83 20.64 -53.90
CA ILE A 205 2.78 20.67 -52.87
C ILE A 205 3.35 21.14 -51.53
N LEU A 206 4.55 20.69 -51.13
CA LEU A 206 5.20 21.14 -49.91
C LEU A 206 5.62 22.62 -49.97
N ASP A 207 6.06 23.10 -51.14
CA ASP A 207 6.38 24.52 -51.34
C ASP A 207 5.12 25.38 -51.24
N GLN A 208 4.01 24.94 -51.85
CA GLN A 208 2.72 25.62 -51.74
C GLN A 208 2.17 25.59 -50.31
N TRP A 209 2.25 24.45 -49.63
CA TRP A 209 1.85 24.32 -48.23
C TRP A 209 2.68 25.21 -47.32
N LYS A 210 3.98 25.31 -47.57
CA LYS A 210 4.85 26.24 -46.85
C LYS A 210 4.35 27.68 -47.01
N GLU A 211 4.19 28.16 -48.24
CA GLU A 211 3.85 29.57 -48.50
C GLU A 211 2.41 29.92 -48.09
N ASN A 212 1.44 29.03 -48.32
CA ASN A 212 0.01 29.33 -48.14
C ASN A 212 -0.59 28.81 -46.82
N SER A 213 0.16 28.03 -46.05
CA SER A 213 -0.33 27.40 -44.82
C SER A 213 0.63 27.62 -43.67
N VAL A 214 1.89 27.19 -43.80
CA VAL A 214 2.88 27.37 -42.73
C VAL A 214 3.15 28.85 -42.43
N MET A 215 3.37 29.67 -43.45
CA MET A 215 3.68 31.10 -43.25
C MET A 215 2.49 31.92 -42.72
N GLU A 216 1.27 31.42 -42.88
CA GLU A 216 0.03 32.07 -42.41
C GLU A 216 -0.47 31.52 -41.06
N LEU A 217 0.31 30.67 -40.38
CA LEU A 217 -0.04 30.11 -39.05
C LEU A 217 -0.54 31.22 -38.12
N CYS A 218 -1.79 31.11 -37.66
CA CYS A 218 -2.43 32.06 -36.76
C CYS A 218 -2.64 33.48 -37.33
N GLU A 219 -2.52 33.67 -38.64
CA GLU A 219 -2.86 34.91 -39.33
C GLU A 219 -4.26 34.87 -39.99
N ARG A 220 -4.85 33.68 -40.11
CA ARG A 220 -6.18 33.48 -40.72
C ARG A 220 -7.31 33.73 -39.73
N ALA A 221 -8.39 34.35 -40.21
CA ALA A 221 -9.52 34.75 -39.37
C ALA A 221 -10.27 33.56 -38.74
N ASP A 222 -10.26 32.40 -39.39
CA ASP A 222 -10.85 31.15 -38.91
C ASP A 222 -9.97 30.40 -37.89
N GLU A 223 -8.72 30.83 -37.70
CA GLU A 223 -7.77 30.28 -36.72
C GLU A 223 -7.65 31.13 -35.45
N ASP A 224 -8.24 32.34 -35.43
CA ASP A 224 -8.08 33.30 -34.33
C ASP A 224 -8.56 32.72 -32.99
N GLU A 225 -9.67 31.99 -32.97
CA GLU A 225 -10.17 31.34 -31.75
C GLU A 225 -9.19 30.27 -31.24
N LEU A 226 -8.52 29.53 -32.12
CA LEU A 226 -7.57 28.48 -31.77
C LEU A 226 -6.20 29.04 -31.34
N CYS A 227 -5.79 30.18 -31.90
CA CYS A 227 -4.51 30.81 -31.59
C CYS A 227 -4.59 31.81 -30.43
N ASN A 228 -5.76 32.42 -30.23
CA ASN A 228 -5.97 33.50 -29.29
C ASN A 228 -7.08 33.28 -28.26
N GLY A 229 -8.02 32.36 -28.48
CA GLY A 229 -9.16 32.13 -27.58
C GLY A 229 -8.78 31.66 -26.17
N TRP A 230 -7.63 30.98 -26.01
CA TRP A 230 -7.13 30.47 -24.73
C TRP A 230 -6.28 31.47 -23.94
N THR A 231 -6.16 32.73 -24.39
CA THR A 231 -5.26 33.72 -23.78
C THR A 231 -5.54 33.95 -22.30
N ASP A 232 -6.82 33.99 -21.91
CA ASP A 232 -7.19 34.19 -20.51
C ASP A 232 -7.18 32.88 -19.70
N GLU A 233 -7.31 31.73 -20.37
CA GLU A 233 -7.23 30.40 -19.74
C GLU A 233 -5.80 30.01 -19.38
N ILE A 234 -4.82 30.38 -20.20
CA ILE A 234 -3.42 30.01 -19.97
C ILE A 234 -2.76 30.84 -18.86
N LYS A 235 -3.25 32.07 -18.60
CA LYS A 235 -2.65 32.95 -17.58
C LYS A 235 -2.67 32.31 -16.19
N PRO A 236 -3.80 31.79 -15.67
CA PRO A 236 -3.81 31.01 -14.43
C PRO A 236 -2.87 29.81 -14.49
N LEU A 237 -2.82 29.07 -15.60
CA LEU A 237 -1.96 27.87 -15.73
C LEU A 237 -0.47 28.19 -15.63
N ILE A 238 -0.02 29.29 -16.27
CA ILE A 238 1.36 29.78 -16.13
C ILE A 238 1.64 30.13 -14.67
N LEU A 239 0.70 30.78 -13.99
CA LEU A 239 0.86 31.20 -12.60
C LEU A 239 0.79 30.03 -11.60
N LEU A 240 0.15 28.92 -11.99
CA LEU A 240 0.05 27.64 -11.28
C LEU A 240 1.25 26.71 -11.52
N SER A 241 2.02 26.89 -12.60
CA SER A 241 2.97 25.90 -13.12
C SER A 241 4.30 25.81 -12.37
N ALA A 242 4.25 25.74 -11.04
CA ALA A 242 5.21 24.97 -10.27
C ALA A 242 4.70 23.51 -10.14
N GLY A 243 4.60 22.80 -11.29
CA GLY A 243 4.81 21.34 -11.31
C GLY A 243 3.63 20.36 -11.48
N ARG A 244 2.78 20.45 -12.52
CA ARG A 244 1.97 19.27 -12.92
C ARG A 244 1.55 19.21 -14.40
N PRO A 245 1.58 18.04 -15.07
CA PRO A 245 1.09 17.88 -16.44
C PRO A 245 -0.43 18.06 -16.56
N ALA A 246 -0.89 18.56 -17.70
CA ALA A 246 -2.30 18.92 -17.95
C ALA A 246 -3.22 17.73 -18.29
N THR A 247 -2.67 16.53 -18.53
CA THR A 247 -3.44 15.32 -18.87
C THR A 247 -3.28 14.28 -17.76
N PRO A 248 -4.37 13.68 -17.25
CA PRO A 248 -4.29 12.68 -16.20
C PRO A 248 -3.64 11.40 -16.73
N THR A 249 -2.90 10.71 -15.88
CA THR A 249 -2.53 9.32 -16.14
C THR A 249 -3.78 8.44 -16.10
N LYS A 250 -3.79 7.31 -16.82
CA LYS A 250 -4.87 6.31 -16.73
C LYS A 250 -5.20 5.92 -15.28
N PHE A 251 -4.18 5.84 -14.44
CA PHE A 251 -4.35 5.55 -13.02
C PHE A 251 -5.14 6.66 -12.29
N GLU A 252 -4.85 7.93 -12.56
CA GLU A 252 -5.56 9.07 -11.99
C GLU A 252 -7.01 9.13 -12.50
N GLU A 253 -7.24 8.84 -13.79
CA GLU A 253 -8.58 8.69 -14.35
C GLU A 253 -9.37 7.56 -13.67
N ASP A 254 -8.76 6.38 -13.51
CA ASP A 254 -9.39 5.24 -12.85
C ASP A 254 -9.75 5.57 -11.39
N LEU A 255 -8.82 6.21 -10.66
CA LEU A 255 -9.06 6.60 -9.27
C LEU A 255 -10.16 7.66 -9.16
N HIS A 256 -10.23 8.60 -10.10
CA HIS A 256 -11.32 9.57 -10.16
C HIS A 256 -12.66 8.90 -10.46
N ASN A 257 -12.72 8.07 -11.50
CA ASN A 257 -13.95 7.42 -11.94
C ASN A 257 -14.52 6.46 -10.89
N ILE A 258 -13.65 5.75 -10.17
CA ILE A 258 -14.06 4.80 -9.13
C ILE A 258 -14.36 5.52 -7.81
N ALA A 259 -13.44 6.37 -7.36
CA ALA A 259 -13.44 6.88 -6.00
C ALA A 259 -13.94 8.32 -5.89
N GLY A 260 -13.86 9.12 -6.95
CA GLY A 260 -14.10 10.56 -6.91
C GLY A 260 -12.88 11.37 -6.46
N ILE A 261 -11.66 10.80 -6.53
CA ILE A 261 -10.45 11.54 -6.18
C ILE A 261 -10.16 12.58 -7.25
N ASP A 262 -10.05 13.85 -6.85
CA ASP A 262 -9.80 14.97 -7.74
C ASP A 262 -8.29 15.14 -7.97
N TRP A 263 -7.78 14.42 -8.97
CA TRP A 263 -6.37 14.49 -9.38
C TRP A 263 -5.96 15.89 -9.85
N THR A 264 -6.89 16.78 -10.19
CA THR A 264 -6.54 18.18 -10.56
C THR A 264 -6.12 19.01 -9.35
N ARG A 265 -6.54 18.61 -8.15
CA ARG A 265 -6.30 19.34 -6.89
C ARG A 265 -5.26 18.70 -6.00
N VAL A 266 -5.08 17.38 -6.09
CA VAL A 266 -4.27 16.63 -5.13
C VAL A 266 -3.15 15.87 -5.81
N ASP A 267 -1.91 16.08 -5.36
CA ASP A 267 -0.73 15.38 -5.89
C ASP A 267 -0.72 13.91 -5.49
N ILE A 268 -0.81 13.00 -6.46
CA ILE A 268 -0.91 11.57 -6.20
C ILE A 268 0.45 10.90 -6.38
N LYS A 269 1.06 10.52 -5.26
CA LYS A 269 2.34 9.81 -5.18
C LYS A 269 2.13 8.30 -5.14
N ARG A 270 2.38 7.61 -6.26
CA ARG A 270 2.13 6.16 -6.39
C ARG A 270 3.40 5.33 -6.18
N ASN A 271 3.28 4.28 -5.37
CA ASN A 271 4.30 3.23 -5.11
C ASN A 271 5.70 3.79 -4.85
N LEU A 272 5.77 4.84 -4.02
CA LEU A 272 7.03 5.48 -3.66
C LEU A 272 8.04 4.50 -3.06
N SER A 273 9.32 4.77 -3.33
CA SER A 273 10.42 4.04 -2.70
C SER A 273 10.53 4.38 -1.22
N VAL A 274 11.17 3.51 -0.44
CA VAL A 274 11.36 3.69 1.01
C VAL A 274 12.03 5.03 1.34
N PRO A 275 13.15 5.44 0.71
CA PRO A 275 13.76 6.75 0.99
C PRO A 275 12.81 7.93 0.74
N VAL A 276 12.05 7.90 -0.36
CA VAL A 276 11.11 8.98 -0.66
C VAL A 276 9.96 9.00 0.35
N LEU A 277 9.47 7.84 0.81
CA LEU A 277 8.47 7.79 1.89
C LEU A 277 9.00 8.36 3.20
N TYR A 278 10.29 8.19 3.51
CA TYR A 278 10.93 8.84 4.65
C TYR A 278 10.99 10.36 4.46
N GLU A 279 11.42 10.84 3.29
CA GLU A 279 11.47 12.27 2.97
C GLU A 279 10.08 12.91 3.08
N GLU A 280 9.06 12.29 2.49
CA GLU A 280 7.67 12.76 2.54
C GLU A 280 7.15 12.79 3.98
N ALA A 281 7.40 11.75 4.76
CA ALA A 281 6.93 11.69 6.15
C ALA A 281 7.65 12.72 7.05
N LEU A 282 8.98 12.84 6.95
CA LEU A 282 9.76 13.79 7.75
C LEU A 282 9.49 15.25 7.37
N THR A 283 9.14 15.51 6.11
CA THR A 283 8.87 16.86 5.61
C THR A 283 7.44 17.31 5.90
N HIS A 284 6.48 16.38 5.83
CA HIS A 284 5.06 16.73 5.77
C HIS A 284 4.19 16.13 6.87
N GLU A 285 4.72 15.24 7.70
CA GLU A 285 3.99 14.67 8.84
C GLU A 285 4.58 15.11 10.16
N GLU A 286 3.92 16.06 10.81
CA GLU A 286 4.30 16.56 12.12
C GLU A 286 4.46 15.41 13.14
N GLY A 287 5.56 15.46 13.90
CA GLY A 287 5.90 14.46 14.90
C GLY A 287 6.58 13.20 14.35
N THR A 288 6.72 13.04 13.03
CA THR A 288 7.50 11.93 12.48
C THR A 288 9.00 12.21 12.62
N VAL A 289 9.75 11.22 13.11
CA VAL A 289 11.21 11.33 13.32
C VAL A 289 11.92 10.05 12.92
N VAL A 290 13.25 10.07 12.88
CA VAL A 290 14.07 8.87 12.63
C VAL A 290 14.76 8.46 13.94
N SER A 291 14.67 7.19 14.31
CA SER A 291 15.41 6.64 15.45
C SER A 291 16.91 6.52 15.17
N SER A 292 17.72 6.32 16.20
CA SER A 292 19.16 6.06 16.05
C SER A 292 19.47 4.80 15.24
N ALA A 293 18.52 3.87 15.13
CA ALA A 293 18.61 2.68 14.29
C ALA A 293 18.24 2.95 12.82
N GLY A 294 17.71 4.13 12.50
CA GLY A 294 17.25 4.50 11.16
C GLY A 294 15.79 4.17 10.86
N ALA A 295 15.03 3.63 11.82
CA ALA A 295 13.60 3.36 11.64
C ALA A 295 12.78 4.67 11.67
N LEU A 296 11.71 4.75 10.88
CA LEU A 296 10.77 5.86 10.90
C LEU A 296 9.86 5.72 12.12
N CYS A 297 9.92 6.65 13.06
CA CYS A 297 9.03 6.70 14.21
C CYS A 297 7.82 7.59 13.89
N ALA A 298 6.61 7.04 14.00
CA ALA A 298 5.37 7.75 13.78
C ALA A 298 4.37 7.53 14.92
N TYR A 299 3.41 8.44 15.05
CA TYR A 299 2.41 8.44 16.10
C TYR A 299 1.00 8.34 15.51
N SER A 300 0.17 7.46 16.09
CA SER A 300 -1.19 7.17 15.61
C SER A 300 -2.28 8.00 16.32
N GLY A 301 -1.88 9.08 16.98
CA GLY A 301 -2.76 10.00 17.69
C GLY A 301 -3.51 9.34 18.84
N LYS A 302 -4.80 9.68 18.99
CA LYS A 302 -5.62 9.21 20.13
C LYS A 302 -5.85 7.69 20.18
N LYS A 303 -5.67 7.00 19.05
CA LYS A 303 -5.94 5.58 18.92
C LYS A 303 -4.59 4.87 18.75
N THR A 304 -4.11 4.25 19.81
CA THR A 304 -2.85 3.49 19.85
C THR A 304 -3.08 1.98 19.68
N GLY A 305 -4.29 1.61 19.26
CA GLY A 305 -4.72 0.24 19.06
C GLY A 305 -6.04 0.19 18.30
N ARG A 306 -6.51 -1.04 18.03
CA ARG A 306 -7.75 -1.27 17.30
C ARG A 306 -8.97 -0.69 18.00
N SER A 307 -10.01 -0.41 17.22
CA SER A 307 -11.33 0.03 17.69
C SER A 307 -12.44 -0.98 17.31
N PRO A 308 -12.49 -2.19 17.94
CA PRO A 308 -13.44 -3.25 17.55
C PRO A 308 -14.91 -2.82 17.61
N LYS A 309 -15.28 -1.96 18.56
CA LYS A 309 -16.64 -1.42 18.69
C LYS A 309 -17.04 -0.48 17.55
N ASP A 310 -16.09 -0.01 16.75
CA ASP A 310 -16.28 0.86 15.60
C ASP A 310 -16.08 0.12 14.26
N LYS A 311 -15.74 -1.18 14.30
CA LYS A 311 -15.70 -2.06 13.12
C LYS A 311 -17.12 -2.30 12.60
N ARG A 312 -17.31 -2.24 11.28
CA ARG A 312 -18.61 -2.45 10.62
C ARG A 312 -18.44 -3.26 9.34
N ILE A 313 -19.43 -4.09 9.04
CA ILE A 313 -19.53 -4.79 7.74
C ILE A 313 -20.87 -4.42 7.11
N VAL A 314 -20.84 -4.09 5.83
CA VAL A 314 -22.06 -3.78 5.07
C VAL A 314 -22.94 -5.01 4.96
N ASP A 315 -24.21 -4.86 5.35
CA ASP A 315 -25.25 -5.87 5.17
C ASP A 315 -25.76 -5.79 3.72
N GLU A 316 -25.21 -6.65 2.87
CA GLU A 316 -25.50 -6.72 1.44
C GLU A 316 -25.81 -8.16 1.00
N GLU A 317 -26.54 -8.30 -0.10
CA GLU A 317 -27.18 -9.55 -0.54
C GLU A 317 -26.21 -10.73 -0.80
N THR A 318 -24.96 -10.45 -1.20
CA THR A 318 -23.98 -11.49 -1.57
C THR A 318 -23.22 -12.06 -0.37
N SER A 319 -23.27 -11.40 0.79
CA SER A 319 -22.57 -11.80 2.01
C SER A 319 -23.46 -11.97 3.25
N THR A 320 -24.69 -11.46 3.25
CA THR A 320 -25.54 -11.38 4.46
C THR A 320 -25.76 -12.73 5.16
N ASN A 321 -25.92 -13.81 4.38
CA ASN A 321 -26.16 -15.16 4.90
C ASN A 321 -24.86 -15.89 5.30
N ASP A 322 -23.71 -15.38 4.89
CA ASP A 322 -22.41 -15.97 5.24
C ASP A 322 -21.88 -15.39 6.55
N ILE A 323 -22.13 -14.10 6.80
CA ILE A 323 -21.53 -13.37 7.91
C ILE A 323 -22.16 -13.79 9.24
N TRP A 324 -21.33 -14.15 10.20
CA TRP A 324 -21.71 -14.36 11.59
C TRP A 324 -21.93 -13.00 12.27
N TRP A 325 -23.15 -12.49 12.15
CA TRP A 325 -23.56 -11.21 12.71
C TRP A 325 -23.59 -11.22 14.23
N GLY A 326 -23.07 -10.16 14.85
CA GLY A 326 -23.02 -10.07 16.30
C GLY A 326 -22.16 -8.90 16.80
N PRO A 327 -21.64 -8.96 18.03
CA PRO A 327 -20.84 -7.88 18.61
C PRO A 327 -19.48 -7.67 17.93
N VAL A 328 -18.99 -8.66 17.16
CA VAL A 328 -17.77 -8.56 16.35
C VAL A 328 -18.08 -7.99 14.97
N ASN A 329 -19.00 -8.63 14.24
CA ASN A 329 -19.42 -8.21 12.92
C ASN A 329 -20.72 -7.41 13.06
N ILE A 330 -20.57 -6.09 13.19
CA ILE A 330 -21.68 -5.18 13.41
C ILE A 330 -22.20 -4.70 12.04
N LYS A 331 -23.50 -4.92 11.80
CA LYS A 331 -24.18 -4.55 10.55
C LYS A 331 -24.12 -3.05 10.28
N MET A 332 -23.99 -2.70 9.00
CA MET A 332 -24.12 -1.35 8.46
C MET A 332 -24.89 -1.40 7.15
N THR A 333 -25.75 -0.42 6.88
CA THR A 333 -26.43 -0.36 5.57
C THR A 333 -25.50 0.21 4.50
N GLU A 334 -25.71 -0.16 3.24
CA GLU A 334 -24.92 0.38 2.13
C GLU A 334 -24.99 1.92 2.06
N LYS A 335 -26.16 2.52 2.32
CA LYS A 335 -26.31 3.98 2.38
C LYS A 335 -25.38 4.62 3.43
N VAL A 336 -25.28 4.03 4.63
CA VAL A 336 -24.41 4.54 5.70
C VAL A 336 -22.94 4.38 5.31
N PHE A 337 -22.58 3.25 4.69
CA PHE A 337 -21.23 3.04 4.16
C PHE A 337 -20.87 4.11 3.12
N MET A 338 -21.76 4.39 2.17
CA MET A 338 -21.53 5.42 1.16
C MET A 338 -21.37 6.82 1.76
N ILE A 339 -22.09 7.15 2.83
CA ILE A 339 -21.88 8.41 3.56
C ILE A 339 -20.47 8.48 4.15
N ASN A 340 -19.99 7.41 4.78
CA ASN A 340 -18.65 7.37 5.35
C ASN A 340 -17.57 7.37 4.25
N ARG A 341 -17.79 6.65 3.16
CA ARG A 341 -16.93 6.64 1.98
C ARG A 341 -16.80 8.05 1.40
N GLU A 342 -17.92 8.74 1.14
CA GLU A 342 -17.91 10.10 0.61
C GLU A 342 -17.13 11.05 1.52
N ARG A 343 -17.35 10.97 2.85
CA ARG A 343 -16.60 11.76 3.82
C ARG A 343 -15.09 11.49 3.79
N ALA A 344 -14.69 10.24 3.58
CA ALA A 344 -13.29 9.89 3.45
C ALA A 344 -12.69 10.48 2.17
N ILE A 345 -13.40 10.34 1.04
CA ILE A 345 -12.98 10.89 -0.26
C ILE A 345 -12.92 12.43 -0.21
N ASP A 346 -13.93 13.10 0.34
CA ASP A 346 -13.94 14.55 0.53
C ASP A 346 -12.71 15.02 1.30
N TYR A 347 -12.40 14.34 2.42
CA TYR A 347 -11.21 14.65 3.20
C TYR A 347 -9.93 14.43 2.38
N LEU A 348 -9.79 13.29 1.69
CA LEU A 348 -8.63 12.99 0.87
C LEU A 348 -8.45 14.04 -0.25
N ASN A 349 -9.54 14.53 -0.83
CA ASN A 349 -9.57 15.60 -1.83
C ASN A 349 -9.20 16.99 -1.27
N THR A 350 -9.18 17.18 0.04
CA THR A 350 -8.72 18.42 0.67
C THR A 350 -7.23 18.40 1.02
N ARG A 351 -6.51 17.31 0.75
CA ARG A 351 -5.07 17.20 1.01
C ARG A 351 -4.30 17.79 -0.17
N GLU A 352 -3.10 18.31 0.10
CA GLU A 352 -2.18 18.73 -0.97
C GLU A 352 -1.62 17.52 -1.73
N ARG A 353 -1.43 16.40 -1.01
CA ARG A 353 -0.87 15.15 -1.53
C ARG A 353 -1.57 13.92 -0.97
N LEU A 354 -1.63 12.87 -1.79
CA LEU A 354 -2.08 11.54 -1.41
C LEU A 354 -1.01 10.54 -1.79
N TYR A 355 -0.89 9.51 -0.97
CA TYR A 355 0.04 8.42 -1.20
C TYR A 355 -0.75 7.16 -1.53
N VAL A 356 -0.31 6.46 -2.57
CA VAL A 356 -0.94 5.22 -3.02
C VAL A 356 0.07 4.09 -3.05
N PHE A 357 -0.31 2.95 -2.51
CA PHE A 357 0.45 1.71 -2.64
C PHE A 357 -0.42 0.58 -3.18
N ASP A 358 0.10 -0.11 -4.18
CA ASP A 358 -0.47 -1.33 -4.75
C ASP A 358 0.38 -2.52 -4.28
N GLY A 359 -0.26 -3.50 -3.64
CA GLY A 359 0.40 -4.70 -3.15
C GLY A 359 -0.49 -5.94 -3.22
N PHE A 360 0.07 -7.09 -2.87
CA PHE A 360 -0.69 -8.34 -2.78
C PHE A 360 -0.86 -8.80 -1.33
N ALA A 361 -1.97 -9.46 -1.05
CA ALA A 361 -2.16 -10.24 0.17
C ALA A 361 -2.33 -11.72 -0.21
N GLY A 362 -1.54 -12.59 0.43
CA GLY A 362 -1.43 -14.02 0.10
C GLY A 362 -0.24 -14.33 -0.83
N TRP A 363 0.70 -15.15 -0.37
CA TRP A 363 1.89 -15.52 -1.18
C TRP A 363 1.61 -16.55 -2.27
N ASP A 364 0.52 -17.31 -2.18
CA ASP A 364 0.12 -18.25 -3.24
C ASP A 364 -0.56 -17.48 -4.40
N PRO A 365 0.04 -17.43 -5.61
CA PRO A 365 -0.52 -16.69 -6.74
C PRO A 365 -1.94 -17.12 -7.15
N LYS A 366 -2.35 -18.36 -6.83
CA LYS A 366 -3.70 -18.87 -7.09
C LYS A 366 -4.77 -18.17 -6.24
N TYR A 367 -4.40 -17.73 -5.04
CA TYR A 367 -5.33 -17.21 -4.03
C TYR A 367 -5.04 -15.76 -3.63
N ARG A 368 -3.92 -15.19 -4.08
CA ARG A 368 -3.54 -13.82 -3.75
C ARG A 368 -4.57 -12.82 -4.25
N ILE A 369 -4.78 -11.77 -3.48
CA ILE A 369 -5.64 -10.64 -3.86
C ILE A 369 -4.80 -9.37 -4.04
N LYS A 370 -5.21 -8.53 -4.98
CA LYS A 370 -4.65 -7.20 -5.24
C LYS A 370 -5.28 -6.18 -4.30
N VAL A 371 -4.46 -5.52 -3.50
CA VAL A 371 -4.87 -4.50 -2.54
C VAL A 371 -4.28 -3.16 -2.94
N ARG A 372 -5.14 -2.16 -3.13
CA ARG A 372 -4.75 -0.75 -3.29
C ARG A 372 -5.02 -0.01 -1.99
N VAL A 373 -4.03 0.72 -1.49
CA VAL A 373 -4.15 1.56 -0.30
C VAL A 373 -4.00 3.02 -0.73
N VAL A 374 -4.99 3.85 -0.40
CA VAL A 374 -4.98 5.30 -0.62
C VAL A 374 -5.01 5.97 0.75
N ALA A 375 -3.98 6.74 1.08
CA ALA A 375 -3.82 7.36 2.40
C ALA A 375 -3.31 8.79 2.32
N SER A 376 -3.60 9.59 3.34
CA SER A 376 -3.08 10.96 3.48
C SER A 376 -1.71 11.04 4.16
N ARG A 377 -1.17 9.92 4.66
CA ARG A 377 0.12 9.85 5.36
C ARG A 377 1.06 8.86 4.66
N ALA A 378 2.28 9.29 4.38
CA ALA A 378 3.38 8.47 3.87
C ALA A 378 3.75 7.35 4.85
N TYR A 379 3.68 7.58 6.18
CA TYR A 379 3.93 6.51 7.16
C TYR A 379 2.95 5.34 6.99
N HIS A 380 1.66 5.60 6.73
CA HIS A 380 0.65 4.56 6.48
C HIS A 380 0.98 3.75 5.22
N ILE A 381 1.54 4.40 4.21
CA ILE A 381 2.00 3.73 3.00
C ILE A 381 3.27 2.92 3.23
N LEU A 382 4.25 3.44 3.96
CA LEU A 382 5.44 2.67 4.33
C LEU A 382 5.05 1.43 5.17
N PHE A 383 4.10 1.60 6.10
CA PHE A 383 3.54 0.49 6.85
C PHE A 383 2.92 -0.56 5.92
N MET A 384 2.02 -0.18 5.01
CA MET A 384 1.37 -1.16 4.11
C MET A 384 2.33 -1.76 3.10
N ARG A 385 3.37 -1.04 2.68
CA ARG A 385 4.48 -1.56 1.87
C ARG A 385 5.29 -2.63 2.61
N ASN A 386 5.40 -2.50 3.93
CA ASN A 386 6.03 -3.52 4.78
C ASN A 386 5.10 -4.72 4.99
N MET A 387 3.81 -4.48 5.23
CA MET A 387 2.85 -5.53 5.61
C MET A 387 2.24 -6.30 4.45
N LEU A 388 2.16 -5.73 3.25
CA LEU A 388 1.74 -6.44 2.04
C LEU A 388 2.93 -6.93 1.23
N ILE A 389 2.66 -7.88 0.35
CA ILE A 389 3.65 -8.42 -0.58
C ILE A 389 3.86 -7.37 -1.67
N ARG A 390 5.12 -7.01 -1.88
CA ARG A 390 5.53 -6.00 -2.86
C ARG A 390 5.47 -6.59 -4.27
N PRO A 391 4.72 -6.00 -5.21
CA PRO A 391 4.76 -6.41 -6.60
C PRO A 391 6.15 -6.19 -7.20
N THR A 392 6.49 -7.01 -8.19
CA THR A 392 7.57 -6.69 -9.14
C THR A 392 7.17 -5.50 -10.03
N GLU A 393 8.13 -4.89 -10.73
CA GLU A 393 7.84 -3.80 -11.67
C GLU A 393 6.85 -4.24 -12.77
N GLU A 394 7.04 -5.43 -13.34
CA GLU A 394 6.12 -6.01 -14.33
C GLU A 394 4.71 -6.25 -13.78
N GLU A 395 4.59 -6.77 -12.54
CA GLU A 395 3.30 -6.94 -11.89
C GLU A 395 2.62 -5.62 -11.58
N LEU A 396 3.39 -4.56 -11.35
CA LEU A 396 2.86 -3.24 -11.07
C LEU A 396 2.35 -2.54 -12.34
N GLU A 397 3.09 -2.67 -13.45
CA GLU A 397 2.64 -2.24 -14.79
C GLU A 397 1.33 -2.93 -15.18
N ASN A 398 1.22 -4.22 -14.86
CA ASN A 398 0.07 -5.06 -15.18
C ASN A 398 -0.92 -5.22 -14.02
N PHE A 399 -0.85 -4.37 -12.99
CA PHE A 399 -1.66 -4.53 -11.77
C PHE A 399 -3.17 -4.45 -12.05
N GLY A 400 -3.56 -3.60 -13.00
CA GLY A 400 -4.95 -3.40 -13.39
C GLY A 400 -5.84 -2.93 -12.23
N GLN A 401 -7.09 -3.37 -12.22
CA GLN A 401 -8.06 -3.05 -11.17
C GLN A 401 -7.76 -3.88 -9.90
N PRO A 402 -7.67 -3.25 -8.72
CA PRO A 402 -7.51 -3.97 -7.45
C PRO A 402 -8.75 -4.78 -7.10
N ASP A 403 -8.56 -5.89 -6.38
CA ASP A 403 -9.68 -6.65 -5.80
C ASP A 403 -10.27 -5.91 -4.58
N ILE A 404 -9.40 -5.24 -3.82
CA ILE A 404 -9.76 -4.42 -2.65
C ILE A 404 -9.09 -3.05 -2.72
N THR A 405 -9.84 -1.99 -2.43
CA THR A 405 -9.30 -0.64 -2.18
C THR A 405 -9.55 -0.20 -0.73
N ILE A 406 -8.50 0.24 -0.04
CA ILE A 406 -8.55 0.83 1.30
C ILE A 406 -8.41 2.35 1.18
N TYR A 407 -9.44 3.08 1.61
CA TYR A 407 -9.41 4.54 1.76
C TYR A 407 -9.13 4.87 3.22
N ASN A 408 -7.86 5.18 3.52
CA ASN A 408 -7.44 5.57 4.85
C ASN A 408 -7.48 7.10 5.01
N ALA A 409 -8.63 7.58 5.48
CA ALA A 409 -8.86 8.96 5.92
C ALA A 409 -8.82 9.05 7.45
N GLY A 410 -7.92 8.29 8.09
CA GLY A 410 -7.86 8.12 9.54
C GLY A 410 -7.79 9.41 10.36
N CYS A 411 -7.14 10.45 9.82
CA CYS A 411 -7.04 11.76 10.47
C CYS A 411 -8.39 12.52 10.51
N PHE A 412 -9.40 12.09 9.75
CA PHE A 412 -10.72 12.73 9.67
C PHE A 412 -11.79 11.92 10.41
N PRO A 413 -12.58 12.55 11.29
CA PRO A 413 -13.55 11.82 12.10
C PRO A 413 -14.77 11.35 11.30
N SER A 414 -15.29 10.18 11.68
CA SER A 414 -16.64 9.77 11.28
C SER A 414 -17.68 10.67 11.92
N ASN A 415 -18.86 10.77 11.27
CA ASN A 415 -19.96 11.54 11.82
C ASN A 415 -20.74 10.69 12.83
N ARG A 416 -20.61 11.01 14.13
CA ARG A 416 -21.30 10.33 15.24
C ARG A 416 -22.83 10.36 15.15
N TYR A 417 -23.39 11.25 14.34
CA TYR A 417 -24.84 11.37 14.13
C TYR A 417 -25.34 10.53 12.95
N THR A 418 -24.44 9.93 12.16
CA THR A 418 -24.82 8.96 11.14
C THR A 418 -25.32 7.68 11.82
N THR A 419 -26.46 7.15 11.34
CA THR A 419 -27.07 5.92 11.88
C THR A 419 -26.05 4.78 12.01
N GLY A 420 -26.01 4.15 13.19
CA GLY A 420 -25.11 3.01 13.47
C GLY A 420 -23.68 3.40 13.88
N MET A 421 -23.33 4.68 13.89
CA MET A 421 -22.06 5.18 14.45
C MET A 421 -22.17 5.39 15.96
N THR A 422 -21.13 4.96 16.66
CA THR A 422 -21.05 4.98 18.13
C THR A 422 -19.97 5.90 18.66
N SER A 423 -19.10 6.41 17.79
CA SER A 423 -17.99 7.30 18.12
C SER A 423 -17.62 8.16 16.90
N THR A 424 -16.51 8.89 16.99
CA THR A 424 -15.88 9.60 15.86
C THR A 424 -14.97 8.69 15.02
N THR A 425 -14.91 7.40 15.31
CA THR A 425 -14.14 6.40 14.58
C THR A 425 -15.08 5.51 13.78
N SER A 426 -14.65 5.08 12.59
CA SER A 426 -15.33 4.03 11.82
C SER A 426 -14.33 3.25 11.00
N VAL A 427 -14.43 1.92 11.07
CA VAL A 427 -13.62 1.00 10.25
C VAL A 427 -14.60 0.08 9.54
N SER A 428 -14.93 0.40 8.30
CA SER A 428 -16.04 -0.24 7.58
C SER A 428 -15.58 -0.98 6.33
N VAL A 429 -16.11 -2.19 6.13
CA VAL A 429 -15.79 -3.07 5.00
C VAL A 429 -17.05 -3.37 4.19
N ASN A 430 -16.96 -3.28 2.87
CA ASN A 430 -18.00 -3.68 1.93
C ASN A 430 -17.43 -4.74 0.97
N PHE A 431 -17.84 -6.00 1.14
CA PHE A 431 -17.35 -7.12 0.33
C PHE A 431 -17.80 -7.03 -1.14
N LYS A 432 -19.05 -6.66 -1.40
CA LYS A 432 -19.59 -6.51 -2.76
C LYS A 432 -18.85 -5.45 -3.57
N ARG A 433 -18.42 -4.36 -2.94
CA ARG A 433 -17.67 -3.28 -3.59
C ARG A 433 -16.16 -3.50 -3.64
N GLY A 434 -15.64 -4.42 -2.81
CA GLY A 434 -14.21 -4.55 -2.60
C GLY A 434 -13.59 -3.28 -1.99
N GLU A 435 -14.26 -2.69 -1.00
CA GLU A 435 -13.83 -1.40 -0.42
C GLU A 435 -13.76 -1.47 1.11
N MET A 436 -12.73 -0.81 1.66
CA MET A 436 -12.60 -0.54 3.09
C MET A 436 -12.40 0.95 3.32
N VAL A 437 -13.10 1.51 4.32
CA VAL A 437 -13.01 2.93 4.68
C VAL A 437 -12.64 3.06 6.15
N ILE A 438 -11.60 3.86 6.42
CA ILE A 438 -11.10 4.16 7.77
C ILE A 438 -11.26 5.66 8.03
N LEU A 439 -11.94 5.99 9.13
CA LEU A 439 -12.15 7.36 9.63
C LEU A 439 -11.86 7.40 11.14
N GLY A 440 -11.26 8.49 11.60
CA GLY A 440 -11.09 8.83 13.01
C GLY A 440 -10.19 7.89 13.81
N THR A 441 -9.27 7.22 13.15
CA THR A 441 -8.19 6.43 13.74
C THR A 441 -7.00 6.40 12.80
N GLU A 442 -5.82 6.71 13.31
CA GLU A 442 -4.58 6.67 12.55
C GLU A 442 -3.75 5.44 12.91
N TYR A 443 -4.31 4.48 13.65
CA TYR A 443 -3.64 3.23 14.01
C TYR A 443 -3.46 2.35 12.78
N ALA A 444 -2.21 2.11 12.36
CA ALA A 444 -1.93 1.41 11.11
C ALA A 444 -2.45 -0.05 11.10
N GLY A 445 -2.54 -0.66 12.30
CA GLY A 445 -3.05 -2.02 12.45
C GLY A 445 -4.50 -2.21 12.01
N GLU A 446 -5.30 -1.14 11.85
CA GLU A 446 -6.62 -1.25 11.23
C GLU A 446 -6.53 -1.68 9.76
N MET A 447 -5.58 -1.14 8.99
CA MET A 447 -5.40 -1.53 7.58
C MET A 447 -5.00 -3.01 7.46
N LYS A 448 -4.00 -3.44 8.25
CA LYS A 448 -3.56 -4.85 8.33
C LYS A 448 -4.74 -5.78 8.64
N LYS A 449 -5.44 -5.53 9.76
CA LYS A 449 -6.52 -6.41 10.21
C LYS A 449 -7.81 -6.29 9.37
N GLY A 450 -7.96 -5.21 8.62
CA GLY A 450 -8.96 -5.08 7.57
C GLY A 450 -8.72 -6.04 6.42
N VAL A 451 -7.49 -6.09 5.88
CA VAL A 451 -7.08 -7.08 4.87
C VAL A 451 -7.27 -8.49 5.42
N PHE A 452 -6.89 -8.74 6.67
CA PHE A 452 -7.08 -10.05 7.29
C PHE A 452 -8.56 -10.45 7.41
N THR A 453 -9.43 -9.51 7.79
CA THR A 453 -10.89 -9.74 7.82
C THR A 453 -11.41 -10.14 6.44
N ILE A 454 -10.89 -9.51 5.37
CA ILE A 454 -11.25 -9.84 3.99
C ILE A 454 -10.76 -11.23 3.61
N MET A 455 -9.52 -11.59 3.93
CA MET A 455 -9.00 -12.93 3.71
C MET A 455 -9.80 -13.99 4.49
N HIS A 456 -10.23 -13.69 5.72
CA HIS A 456 -11.09 -14.56 6.52
C HIS A 456 -12.50 -14.78 5.93
N TYR A 457 -12.93 -13.94 4.99
CA TYR A 457 -14.18 -14.12 4.24
C TYR A 457 -13.94 -14.83 2.90
N LEU A 458 -13.00 -14.34 2.09
CA LEU A 458 -12.76 -14.84 0.74
C LEU A 458 -12.16 -16.24 0.73
N MET A 459 -11.20 -16.53 1.61
CA MET A 459 -10.47 -17.80 1.60
C MET A 459 -11.37 -18.99 1.92
N PRO A 460 -12.23 -18.97 2.97
CA PRO A 460 -13.15 -20.08 3.20
C PRO A 460 -14.14 -20.31 2.06
N LYS A 461 -14.57 -19.25 1.36
CA LYS A 461 -15.42 -19.36 0.15
C LYS A 461 -14.68 -20.03 -1.02
N ALA A 462 -13.36 -19.87 -1.08
CA ALA A 462 -12.49 -20.56 -2.02
C ALA A 462 -12.02 -21.96 -1.55
N GLY A 463 -12.54 -22.47 -0.42
CA GLY A 463 -12.13 -23.75 0.16
C GLY A 463 -10.76 -23.72 0.85
N VAL A 464 -10.23 -22.53 1.14
CA VAL A 464 -8.94 -22.31 1.79
C VAL A 464 -9.16 -21.88 3.25
N LEU A 465 -8.45 -22.52 4.18
CA LEU A 465 -8.60 -22.21 5.60
C LEU A 465 -7.73 -21.01 5.99
N SER A 466 -8.35 -19.86 6.28
CA SER A 466 -7.65 -18.68 6.84
C SER A 466 -7.48 -18.80 8.36
N LEU A 467 -6.31 -18.46 8.87
CA LEU A 467 -5.84 -18.74 10.22
C LEU A 467 -5.12 -17.54 10.84
N HIS A 468 -5.39 -17.28 12.12
CA HIS A 468 -4.63 -16.35 12.94
C HIS A 468 -3.55 -17.13 13.71
N SER A 469 -2.42 -17.35 13.05
CA SER A 469 -1.31 -18.18 13.53
C SER A 469 0.01 -17.67 12.99
N SER A 470 1.12 -17.92 13.69
CA SER A 470 2.43 -17.91 13.06
C SER A 470 2.72 -19.28 12.44
N ALA A 471 3.67 -19.33 11.52
CA ALA A 471 4.10 -20.57 10.91
C ALA A 471 5.61 -20.59 10.68
N ASN A 472 6.22 -21.76 10.86
CA ASN A 472 7.61 -21.99 10.50
C ASN A 472 7.80 -23.39 9.93
N GLU A 473 8.94 -23.58 9.27
CA GLU A 473 9.30 -24.81 8.59
C GLU A 473 10.67 -25.31 9.05
N GLY A 474 10.76 -26.58 9.42
CA GLY A 474 12.02 -27.21 9.79
C GLY A 474 12.87 -27.64 8.59
N PRO A 475 14.08 -28.18 8.85
CA PRO A 475 14.99 -28.65 7.80
C PRO A 475 14.41 -29.77 6.93
N ASP A 476 13.48 -30.57 7.46
CA ASP A 476 12.81 -31.68 6.76
C ASP A 476 11.50 -31.24 6.08
N GLU A 477 11.35 -29.93 5.84
CA GLU A 477 10.14 -29.30 5.29
C GLU A 477 8.87 -29.54 6.14
N ASP A 478 9.06 -29.88 7.43
CA ASP A 478 7.96 -30.08 8.37
C ASP A 478 7.41 -28.73 8.83
N VAL A 479 6.16 -28.43 8.48
CA VAL A 479 5.51 -27.16 8.84
C VAL A 479 4.81 -27.28 10.20
N SER A 480 4.96 -26.24 11.03
CA SER A 480 4.25 -26.08 12.30
C SER A 480 3.44 -24.78 12.28
N LEU A 481 2.18 -24.86 12.72
CA LEU A 481 1.30 -23.70 12.94
C LEU A 481 1.20 -23.41 14.45
N PHE A 482 1.34 -22.15 14.85
CA PHE A 482 1.22 -21.75 16.25
C PHE A 482 0.08 -20.75 16.43
N PHE A 483 -0.94 -21.16 17.18
CA PHE A 483 -2.09 -20.35 17.53
C PHE A 483 -1.93 -19.79 18.93
N GLY A 484 -2.33 -18.54 19.15
CA GLY A 484 -2.24 -17.93 20.47
C GLY A 484 -2.52 -16.45 20.45
N LEU A 485 -3.14 -15.97 21.53
CA LEU A 485 -3.36 -14.53 21.74
C LEU A 485 -2.04 -13.81 22.07
N SER A 486 -2.10 -12.48 22.14
CA SER A 486 -0.95 -11.67 22.56
C SER A 486 -0.44 -12.13 23.93
N GLY A 487 0.88 -12.23 24.10
CA GLY A 487 1.51 -12.62 25.37
C GLY A 487 1.58 -14.13 25.66
N THR A 488 1.02 -15.00 24.81
CA THR A 488 1.10 -16.47 24.99
C THR A 488 2.39 -17.08 24.44
N GLY A 489 3.27 -16.29 23.83
CA GLY A 489 4.57 -16.73 23.31
C GLY A 489 4.60 -17.08 21.82
N LYS A 490 3.55 -16.80 21.04
CA LYS A 490 3.46 -17.11 19.60
C LYS A 490 4.70 -16.67 18.81
N THR A 491 5.04 -15.38 18.83
CA THR A 491 6.19 -14.82 18.11
C THR A 491 7.51 -15.39 18.61
N THR A 492 7.70 -15.47 19.94
CA THR A 492 8.91 -16.00 20.57
C THR A 492 9.17 -17.48 20.25
N LEU A 493 8.11 -18.28 20.10
CA LEU A 493 8.20 -19.72 19.85
C LEU A 493 8.26 -20.04 18.34
N SER A 494 7.71 -19.19 17.47
CA SER A 494 7.86 -19.35 16.03
C SER A 494 9.21 -18.85 15.50
N ALA A 495 9.82 -17.87 16.17
CA ALA A 495 11.19 -17.41 15.93
C ALA A 495 12.20 -18.42 16.54
N ASP A 496 12.21 -19.64 16.00
CA ASP A 496 13.19 -20.67 16.32
C ASP A 496 14.36 -20.58 15.33
N PRO A 497 15.61 -20.35 15.77
CA PRO A 497 16.76 -20.24 14.87
C PRO A 497 17.03 -21.52 14.06
N LYS A 498 16.45 -22.67 14.43
CA LYS A 498 16.57 -23.95 13.69
C LYS A 498 15.54 -24.08 12.56
N ARG A 499 14.57 -23.17 12.46
CA ARG A 499 13.40 -23.29 11.58
C ARG A 499 13.19 -21.98 10.83
N LYS A 500 12.83 -22.06 9.55
CA LYS A 500 12.60 -20.88 8.73
C LYS A 500 11.22 -20.31 9.01
N LEU A 501 11.13 -19.02 9.35
CA LEU A 501 9.86 -18.33 9.56
C LEU A 501 9.10 -18.19 8.23
N ILE A 502 7.86 -18.67 8.17
CA ILE A 502 6.95 -18.42 7.05
C ILE A 502 6.22 -17.09 7.28
N GLY A 503 5.79 -16.84 8.52
CA GLY A 503 5.15 -15.59 8.93
C GLY A 503 4.80 -15.59 10.42
N ASP A 504 4.52 -14.43 10.99
CA ASP A 504 4.33 -14.26 12.44
C ASP A 504 2.87 -14.21 12.91
N ASP A 505 1.89 -14.03 12.02
CA ASP A 505 0.53 -13.70 12.47
C ASP A 505 -0.64 -14.22 11.60
N GLU A 506 -0.55 -14.18 10.26
CA GLU A 506 -1.71 -14.43 9.38
C GLU A 506 -1.39 -15.40 8.24
N HIS A 507 -2.05 -16.57 8.22
CA HIS A 507 -1.76 -17.61 7.23
C HIS A 507 -3.02 -18.22 6.62
N CYS A 508 -2.84 -18.89 5.49
CA CYS A 508 -3.85 -19.71 4.85
C CYS A 508 -3.33 -21.12 4.65
N TRP A 509 -4.20 -22.13 4.80
CA TRP A 509 -3.93 -23.52 4.47
C TRP A 509 -4.79 -23.96 3.28
N SER A 510 -4.16 -23.98 2.10
CA SER A 510 -4.76 -24.36 0.82
C SER A 510 -4.65 -25.86 0.54
N ASP A 511 -5.03 -26.27 -0.66
CA ASP A 511 -4.80 -27.62 -1.19
C ASP A 511 -3.32 -27.96 -1.43
N THR A 512 -2.44 -26.96 -1.51
CA THR A 512 -1.00 -27.14 -1.79
C THR A 512 -0.10 -27.00 -0.56
N GLY A 513 -0.59 -26.35 0.51
CA GLY A 513 0.24 -26.11 1.69
C GLY A 513 -0.22 -24.92 2.50
N VAL A 514 0.72 -24.32 3.24
CA VAL A 514 0.50 -23.07 3.97
C VAL A 514 1.14 -21.92 3.20
N PHE A 515 0.47 -20.76 3.17
CA PHE A 515 1.07 -19.52 2.72
C PHE A 515 0.77 -18.38 3.69
N ASN A 516 1.73 -17.47 3.84
CA ASN A 516 1.55 -16.24 4.60
C ASN A 516 0.61 -15.30 3.82
N ILE A 517 -0.22 -14.54 4.53
CA ILE A 517 -1.03 -13.47 3.94
C ILE A 517 -0.18 -12.21 3.72
N GLU A 518 0.83 -11.99 4.57
CA GLU A 518 1.55 -10.73 4.73
C GLU A 518 2.91 -10.74 4.04
N GLY A 519 3.44 -9.55 3.70
CA GLY A 519 4.81 -9.35 3.21
C GLY A 519 5.81 -8.91 4.28
N GLY A 520 5.40 -8.90 5.55
CA GLY A 520 6.19 -8.42 6.70
C GLY A 520 5.59 -8.82 8.03
N CYS A 521 6.18 -8.30 9.11
CA CYS A 521 5.76 -8.57 10.49
C CYS A 521 5.37 -7.27 11.19
N TYR A 522 4.43 -7.36 12.14
CA TYR A 522 3.98 -6.22 12.95
C TYR A 522 4.17 -6.48 14.46
N ALA A 523 5.43 -6.52 14.87
CA ALA A 523 5.86 -6.96 16.20
C ALA A 523 5.52 -5.93 17.29
N LYS A 524 5.32 -6.41 18.52
CA LYS A 524 5.22 -5.58 19.72
C LYS A 524 6.63 -5.18 20.18
N CYS A 525 6.79 -3.94 20.63
CA CYS A 525 8.10 -3.39 20.99
C CYS A 525 8.29 -3.13 22.49
N ILE A 526 7.23 -3.21 23.30
CA ILE A 526 7.37 -3.02 24.75
C ILE A 526 8.30 -4.08 25.34
N ASP A 527 9.25 -3.66 26.16
CA ASP A 527 10.33 -4.45 26.76
C ASP A 527 11.23 -5.21 25.78
N LEU A 528 11.24 -4.80 24.50
CA LEU A 528 12.07 -5.41 23.47
C LEU A 528 13.55 -5.17 23.79
N SER A 529 14.35 -6.25 23.74
CA SER A 529 15.80 -6.17 23.92
C SER A 529 16.53 -7.11 22.97
N ALA A 530 17.75 -6.74 22.59
CA ALA A 530 18.59 -7.54 21.70
C ALA A 530 18.93 -8.91 22.29
N GLU A 531 19.00 -9.04 23.62
CA GLU A 531 19.30 -10.30 24.30
C GLU A 531 18.12 -11.29 24.25
N LYS A 532 16.89 -10.80 24.37
CA LYS A 532 15.69 -11.65 24.42
C LYS A 532 15.19 -12.01 23.03
N GLU A 533 15.17 -11.04 22.11
CA GLU A 533 14.55 -11.16 20.78
C GLU A 533 15.45 -10.53 19.69
N PRO A 534 16.66 -11.08 19.46
CA PRO A 534 17.65 -10.48 18.57
C PRO A 534 17.19 -10.31 17.12
N GLU A 535 16.41 -11.26 16.58
CA GLU A 535 15.92 -11.17 15.20
C GLU A 535 14.98 -9.98 15.00
N ILE A 536 14.05 -9.77 15.93
CA ILE A 536 13.11 -8.64 15.90
C ILE A 536 13.85 -7.33 16.13
N PHE A 537 14.75 -7.28 17.13
CA PHE A 537 15.53 -6.08 17.44
C PHE A 537 16.39 -5.64 16.23
N ASN A 538 17.05 -6.59 15.56
CA ASN A 538 17.89 -6.30 14.40
C ASN A 538 17.09 -5.95 13.13
N ALA A 539 15.80 -6.33 13.07
CA ALA A 539 14.89 -5.89 12.02
C ALA A 539 14.48 -4.42 12.18
N ILE A 540 14.79 -3.77 13.29
CA ILE A 540 14.53 -2.33 13.47
C ILE A 540 15.69 -1.55 12.85
N ARG A 541 15.47 -1.07 11.62
CA ARG A 541 16.45 -0.30 10.85
C ARG A 541 15.77 0.58 9.81
N PHE A 542 16.54 1.25 8.96
CA PHE A 542 16.00 1.96 7.79
C PHE A 542 15.07 1.07 6.97
N GLY A 543 13.86 1.57 6.70
CA GLY A 543 12.73 0.84 6.10
C GLY A 543 11.68 0.34 7.08
N SER A 544 11.99 0.25 8.37
CA SER A 544 11.04 -0.14 9.42
C SER A 544 10.25 1.06 9.93
N VAL A 545 9.04 0.81 10.41
CA VAL A 545 8.17 1.81 11.06
C VAL A 545 8.02 1.46 12.52
N LEU A 546 8.45 2.33 13.43
CA LEU A 546 8.11 2.26 14.85
C LEU A 546 6.87 3.10 15.12
N GLU A 547 5.85 2.50 15.72
CA GLU A 547 4.58 3.17 16.02
C GLU A 547 4.43 3.38 17.52
N ASN A 548 4.23 4.64 17.92
CA ASN A 548 3.98 5.08 19.30
C ASN A 548 5.09 4.74 20.30
N VAL A 549 6.34 4.64 19.86
CA VAL A 549 7.50 4.49 20.76
C VAL A 549 7.94 5.83 21.34
N VAL A 550 8.53 5.80 22.53
CA VAL A 550 9.22 6.96 23.12
C VAL A 550 10.71 6.85 22.79
N LEU A 551 11.32 7.99 22.46
CA LEU A 551 12.73 8.10 22.13
C LEU A 551 13.33 9.33 22.79
N ASP A 552 14.60 9.25 23.13
CA ASP A 552 15.36 10.39 23.61
C ASP A 552 15.49 11.46 22.50
N GLU A 553 15.20 12.72 22.83
CA GLU A 553 15.08 13.80 21.84
C GLU A 553 16.39 14.09 21.11
N GLU A 554 17.54 13.93 21.76
CA GLU A 554 18.85 14.25 21.18
C GLU A 554 19.50 13.03 20.53
N SER A 555 19.64 11.93 21.28
CA SER A 555 20.31 10.72 20.81
C SER A 555 19.46 9.88 19.85
N ARG A 556 18.14 10.10 19.83
CA ARG A 556 17.15 9.33 19.06
C ARG A 556 17.11 7.83 19.42
N ILE A 557 17.70 7.45 20.54
CA ILE A 557 17.63 6.08 21.06
C ILE A 557 16.21 5.85 21.58
N VAL A 558 15.61 4.74 21.17
CA VAL A 558 14.26 4.34 21.59
C VAL A 558 14.34 3.74 22.99
N ASP A 559 13.46 4.18 23.88
CA ASP A 559 13.21 3.52 25.16
C ASP A 559 12.07 2.51 24.97
N TYR A 560 12.43 1.25 24.79
CA TYR A 560 11.45 0.17 24.63
C TYR A 560 10.71 -0.18 25.93
N SER A 561 11.14 0.33 27.08
CA SER A 561 10.45 0.11 28.36
C SER A 561 9.41 1.19 28.69
N ASP A 562 9.43 2.31 27.97
CA ASP A 562 8.51 3.42 28.18
C ASP A 562 7.16 3.15 27.48
N ASP A 563 6.10 3.03 28.29
CA ASP A 563 4.72 2.83 27.90
C ASP A 563 3.83 4.07 28.10
N SER A 564 4.43 5.25 28.36
CA SER A 564 3.71 6.48 28.70
C SER A 564 2.72 6.92 27.62
N LEU A 565 2.97 6.56 26.37
CA LEU A 565 2.02 6.70 25.26
C LEU A 565 1.06 5.50 25.17
N THR A 566 1.61 4.28 25.24
CA THR A 566 0.87 3.03 25.20
C THR A 566 1.77 1.84 25.51
N GLU A 567 1.25 0.81 26.17
CA GLU A 567 1.89 -0.51 26.22
C GLU A 567 1.89 -1.23 24.85
N ASN A 568 1.11 -0.77 23.86
CA ASN A 568 1.00 -1.37 22.53
C ASN A 568 1.93 -0.69 21.53
N THR A 569 3.17 -0.39 21.92
CA THR A 569 4.22 0.06 21.00
C THR A 569 4.53 -1.04 19.98
N ARG A 570 4.83 -0.64 18.75
CA ARG A 570 4.94 -1.59 17.63
C ARG A 570 6.08 -1.28 16.68
N CYS A 571 6.52 -2.29 15.94
CA CYS A 571 7.39 -2.15 14.77
C CYS A 571 6.84 -2.94 13.58
N ALA A 572 6.69 -2.27 12.44
CA ALA A 572 6.39 -2.90 11.16
C ALA A 572 7.65 -2.93 10.28
N TYR A 573 8.04 -4.11 9.84
CA TYR A 573 9.20 -4.30 8.96
C TYR A 573 8.91 -5.39 7.93
N PRO A 574 9.53 -5.32 6.74
CA PRO A 574 9.33 -6.32 5.71
C PRO A 574 9.94 -7.66 6.12
N ILE A 575 9.39 -8.77 5.63
CA ILE A 575 9.72 -10.13 6.10
C ILE A 575 11.19 -10.50 5.82
N ASP A 576 11.77 -9.91 4.78
CA ASP A 576 13.18 -10.06 4.39
C ASP A 576 14.17 -9.42 5.37
N TYR A 577 13.70 -8.75 6.41
CA TYR A 577 14.56 -8.28 7.50
C TYR A 577 14.82 -9.37 8.55
N ILE A 578 13.99 -10.40 8.58
CA ILE A 578 14.25 -11.60 9.38
C ILE A 578 15.17 -12.51 8.57
N SER A 579 16.41 -12.68 9.03
CA SER A 579 17.45 -13.42 8.29
C SER A 579 17.10 -14.89 8.05
N ASN A 580 16.30 -15.51 8.92
CA ASN A 580 15.87 -16.90 8.78
C ASN A 580 14.57 -17.10 7.98
N ALA A 581 13.92 -16.01 7.53
CA ALA A 581 12.63 -16.10 6.86
C ALA A 581 12.68 -16.94 5.59
N LYS A 582 11.61 -17.69 5.35
CA LYS A 582 11.40 -18.42 4.11
C LYS A 582 10.80 -17.48 3.07
N ILE A 583 11.48 -17.34 1.94
CA ILE A 583 11.01 -16.57 0.77
C ILE A 583 11.06 -17.49 -0.46
N PRO A 584 9.95 -17.69 -1.19
CA PRO A 584 8.60 -17.18 -0.92
C PRO A 584 8.03 -17.73 0.40
N CYS A 585 7.17 -16.95 1.07
CA CYS A 585 6.58 -17.31 2.36
C CYS A 585 5.47 -18.36 2.23
N MET A 586 5.84 -19.53 1.72
CA MET A 586 5.00 -20.70 1.51
C MET A 586 5.71 -21.95 2.06
N GLY A 587 4.94 -22.87 2.64
CA GLY A 587 5.42 -24.16 3.12
C GLY A 587 4.49 -25.28 2.72
N GLY A 588 4.90 -26.52 2.96
CA GLY A 588 4.07 -27.71 2.75
C GLY A 588 2.87 -27.78 3.70
N HIS A 589 2.26 -28.96 3.80
CA HIS A 589 1.19 -29.18 4.76
C HIS A 589 1.73 -29.24 6.20
N PRO A 590 1.07 -28.59 7.18
CA PRO A 590 1.41 -28.69 8.59
C PRO A 590 1.44 -30.15 9.06
N LYS A 591 2.54 -30.51 9.71
CA LYS A 591 2.65 -31.74 10.49
C LYS A 591 2.17 -31.52 11.93
N ASN A 592 2.34 -30.30 12.44
CA ASN A 592 2.01 -29.95 13.82
C ASN A 592 1.14 -28.69 13.88
N ILE A 593 0.09 -28.75 14.71
CA ILE A 593 -0.78 -27.62 15.05
C ILE A 593 -0.66 -27.39 16.55
N ILE A 594 -0.18 -26.22 16.94
CA ILE A 594 0.17 -25.91 18.32
C ILE A 594 -0.76 -24.81 18.83
N LEU A 595 -1.59 -25.13 19.81
CA LEU A 595 -2.48 -24.20 20.49
C LEU A 595 -1.79 -23.72 21.78
N LEU A 596 -1.37 -22.46 21.81
CA LEU A 596 -0.72 -21.85 22.96
C LEU A 596 -1.75 -21.19 23.88
N THR A 597 -1.73 -21.58 25.15
CA THR A 597 -2.53 -20.95 26.21
C THR A 597 -1.61 -20.48 27.33
N CYS A 598 -1.90 -19.31 27.90
CA CYS A 598 -1.29 -18.88 29.15
C CYS A 598 -2.29 -19.12 30.28
N ASP A 599 -2.22 -20.27 30.95
CA ASP A 599 -3.13 -20.61 32.05
C ASP A 599 -2.58 -20.14 33.40
N ALA A 600 -3.10 -19.03 33.93
CA ALA A 600 -2.73 -18.53 35.26
C ALA A 600 -3.51 -19.20 36.41
N PHE A 601 -4.46 -20.10 36.12
CA PHE A 601 -5.05 -20.95 37.17
C PHE A 601 -4.16 -22.16 37.50
N GLY A 602 -3.22 -22.49 36.62
CA GLY A 602 -2.18 -23.51 36.83
C GLY A 602 -2.68 -24.95 36.74
N VAL A 603 -3.82 -25.17 36.08
CA VAL A 603 -4.52 -26.45 36.02
C VAL A 603 -4.29 -27.20 34.71
N LEU A 604 -3.95 -26.48 33.63
CA LEU A 604 -3.67 -27.11 32.35
C LEU A 604 -2.25 -27.71 32.29
N PRO A 605 -2.08 -28.91 31.72
CA PRO A 605 -0.77 -29.53 31.53
C PRO A 605 0.20 -28.67 30.71
N PRO A 606 1.53 -28.75 30.93
CA PRO A 606 2.51 -28.07 30.08
C PRO A 606 2.36 -28.42 28.61
N VAL A 607 2.01 -29.67 28.30
CA VAL A 607 1.69 -30.14 26.95
C VAL A 607 0.62 -31.23 26.99
N SER A 608 -0.26 -31.24 26.00
CA SER A 608 -1.21 -32.33 25.76
C SER A 608 -1.35 -32.62 24.28
N LYS A 609 -1.44 -33.90 23.93
CA LYS A 609 -1.84 -34.32 22.57
C LYS A 609 -3.36 -34.27 22.48
N LEU A 610 -3.87 -33.62 21.45
CA LEU A 610 -5.31 -33.45 21.24
C LEU A 610 -5.83 -34.46 20.22
N THR A 611 -6.99 -35.03 20.49
CA THR A 611 -7.82 -35.64 19.45
C THR A 611 -8.35 -34.55 18.50
N THR A 612 -8.81 -34.92 17.30
CA THR A 612 -9.39 -33.96 16.34
C THR A 612 -10.56 -33.17 16.94
N SER A 613 -11.44 -33.83 17.70
CA SER A 613 -12.58 -33.17 18.35
C SER A 613 -12.15 -32.21 19.45
N GLN A 614 -11.13 -32.58 20.24
CA GLN A 614 -10.53 -31.67 21.22
C GLN A 614 -9.81 -30.50 20.55
N ALA A 615 -9.14 -30.71 19.42
CA ALA A 615 -8.52 -29.64 18.66
C ALA A 615 -9.57 -28.62 18.19
N MET A 616 -10.71 -29.07 17.66
CA MET A 616 -11.84 -28.18 17.34
C MET A 616 -12.36 -27.43 18.57
N TYR A 617 -12.62 -28.14 19.68
CA TYR A 617 -13.17 -27.54 20.89
C TYR A 617 -12.24 -26.47 21.49
N HIS A 618 -10.96 -26.78 21.63
CA HIS A 618 -9.96 -25.84 22.15
C HIS A 618 -9.66 -24.70 21.17
N PHE A 619 -9.73 -24.96 19.86
CA PHE A 619 -9.60 -23.93 18.83
C PHE A 619 -10.76 -22.93 18.89
N ILE A 620 -12.01 -23.38 18.95
CA ILE A 620 -13.19 -22.52 19.11
C ILE A 620 -13.20 -21.83 20.48
N SER A 621 -12.72 -22.49 21.53
CA SER A 621 -12.63 -21.85 22.84
C SER A 621 -11.59 -20.72 22.85
N GLY A 622 -10.41 -20.96 22.28
CA GLY A 622 -9.32 -19.98 22.23
C GLY A 622 -8.96 -19.40 23.60
N TYR A 623 -8.82 -20.29 24.59
CA TYR A 623 -8.61 -19.94 25.99
C TYR A 623 -7.19 -19.42 26.27
N THR A 624 -7.13 -18.39 27.12
CA THR A 624 -5.93 -17.91 27.81
C THR A 624 -6.36 -17.19 29.10
N THR A 625 -5.43 -16.62 29.86
CA THR A 625 -5.74 -15.75 30.98
C THR A 625 -5.14 -14.35 30.81
N LYS A 626 -5.82 -13.35 31.36
CA LYS A 626 -5.21 -12.06 31.72
C LYS A 626 -4.56 -12.21 33.09
N ILE A 627 -3.34 -11.71 33.21
CA ILE A 627 -2.48 -11.92 34.37
C ILE A 627 -2.62 -10.72 35.31
N PRO A 628 -2.62 -10.92 36.64
CA PRO A 628 -2.56 -9.80 37.59
C PRO A 628 -1.36 -8.88 37.34
N GLY A 629 -1.60 -7.56 37.37
CA GLY A 629 -0.55 -6.56 37.19
C GLY A 629 -0.15 -6.25 35.74
N THR A 630 -0.79 -6.87 34.73
CA THR A 630 -0.60 -6.50 33.31
C THR A 630 -1.68 -5.57 32.76
N GLU A 631 -2.75 -5.30 33.52
CA GLU A 631 -3.77 -4.29 33.20
C GLU A 631 -4.29 -3.67 34.51
N ASP A 632 -4.64 -2.38 34.48
CA ASP A 632 -5.18 -1.66 35.62
C ASP A 632 -6.43 -2.35 36.20
N GLY A 633 -6.40 -2.61 37.51
CA GLY A 633 -7.52 -3.19 38.25
C GLY A 633 -7.60 -4.73 38.25
N ILE A 634 -6.70 -5.45 37.58
CA ILE A 634 -6.64 -6.91 37.63
C ILE A 634 -5.75 -7.36 38.79
N THR A 635 -6.37 -7.85 39.86
CA THR A 635 -5.69 -8.40 41.04
C THR A 635 -5.71 -9.93 41.11
N GLU A 636 -6.58 -10.59 40.33
CA GLU A 636 -6.69 -12.04 40.23
C GLU A 636 -6.74 -12.50 38.76
N PRO A 637 -6.31 -13.73 38.42
CA PRO A 637 -6.39 -14.24 37.06
C PRO A 637 -7.81 -14.18 36.48
N ILE A 638 -7.95 -13.65 35.27
CA ILE A 638 -9.24 -13.59 34.57
C ILE A 638 -9.15 -14.44 33.30
N ALA A 639 -10.00 -15.46 33.20
CA ALA A 639 -10.13 -16.27 31.99
C ALA A 639 -10.56 -15.38 30.81
N THR A 640 -9.90 -15.57 29.66
CA THR A 640 -10.21 -14.88 28.42
C THR A 640 -10.35 -15.91 27.31
N PHE A 641 -11.46 -15.83 26.59
CA PHE A 641 -11.77 -16.70 25.47
C PHE A 641 -11.86 -15.85 24.20
N SER A 642 -11.17 -16.29 23.15
CA SER A 642 -11.17 -15.62 21.85
C SER A 642 -11.23 -16.69 20.78
N ALA A 643 -12.43 -16.94 20.26
CA ALA A 643 -12.68 -17.99 19.29
C ALA A 643 -11.66 -18.02 18.15
N CYS A 644 -11.21 -19.23 17.81
CA CYS A 644 -10.16 -19.49 16.81
C CYS A 644 -8.85 -18.74 17.07
N PHE A 645 -8.60 -18.34 18.33
CA PHE A 645 -7.53 -17.45 18.75
C PHE A 645 -7.52 -16.09 18.02
N GLY A 646 -8.65 -15.67 17.44
CA GLY A 646 -8.74 -14.55 16.51
C GLY A 646 -10.13 -13.91 16.40
N ALA A 647 -10.97 -14.04 17.45
CA ALA A 647 -12.39 -13.67 17.40
C ALA A 647 -12.70 -12.32 16.74
N PRO A 648 -11.96 -11.21 17.00
CA PRO A 648 -12.26 -9.91 16.39
C PRO A 648 -12.18 -9.85 14.85
N PHE A 649 -11.56 -10.86 14.23
CA PHE A 649 -11.28 -10.92 12.79
C PHE A 649 -12.13 -11.96 12.06
N LEU A 650 -12.79 -12.85 12.80
CA LEU A 650 -13.66 -13.87 12.21
C LEU A 650 -14.86 -13.21 11.52
N VAL A 651 -15.15 -13.68 10.31
CA VAL A 651 -16.31 -13.22 9.53
C VAL A 651 -17.41 -14.28 9.55
N LEU A 652 -17.05 -15.56 9.44
CA LEU A 652 -17.97 -16.68 9.48
C LEU A 652 -18.10 -17.23 10.91
N HIS A 653 -19.06 -18.13 11.14
CA HIS A 653 -19.22 -18.77 12.44
C HIS A 653 -17.95 -19.59 12.80
N PRO A 654 -17.45 -19.56 14.05
CA PRO A 654 -16.21 -20.26 14.45
C PRO A 654 -16.17 -21.75 14.10
N GLN A 655 -17.32 -22.43 14.15
CA GLN A 655 -17.42 -23.84 13.77
C GLN A 655 -17.01 -24.08 12.31
N LYS A 656 -17.25 -23.14 11.39
CA LYS A 656 -16.83 -23.27 9.98
C LYS A 656 -15.31 -23.44 9.86
N TYR A 657 -14.55 -22.59 10.55
CA TYR A 657 -13.08 -22.66 10.56
C TYR A 657 -12.59 -23.92 11.26
N ALA A 658 -13.24 -24.33 12.36
CA ALA A 658 -12.89 -25.55 13.09
C ALA A 658 -13.12 -26.82 12.27
N THR A 659 -14.23 -26.90 11.54
CA THR A 659 -14.52 -28.02 10.63
C THR A 659 -13.46 -28.11 9.53
N MET A 660 -13.13 -26.98 8.89
CA MET A 660 -12.07 -26.95 7.87
C MET A 660 -10.70 -27.35 8.44
N LEU A 661 -10.38 -26.94 9.68
CA LEU A 661 -9.16 -27.36 10.38
C LEU A 661 -9.15 -28.87 10.59
N ALA A 662 -10.24 -29.45 11.07
CA ALA A 662 -10.37 -30.89 11.29
C ALA A 662 -10.24 -31.70 9.99
N GLU A 663 -10.87 -31.25 8.91
CA GLU A 663 -10.76 -31.89 7.58
C GLU A 663 -9.31 -31.88 7.06
N LYS A 664 -8.63 -30.75 7.18
CA LYS A 664 -7.21 -30.60 6.82
C LYS A 664 -6.30 -31.49 7.69
N MET A 665 -6.53 -31.50 9.00
CA MET A 665 -5.81 -32.37 9.94
C MET A 665 -5.96 -33.84 9.58
N ALA A 666 -7.19 -34.31 9.32
CA ALA A 666 -7.46 -35.70 8.97
C ALA A 666 -6.81 -36.08 7.63
N THR A 667 -6.91 -35.21 6.63
CA THR A 667 -6.36 -35.44 5.28
C THR A 667 -4.83 -35.55 5.31
N HIS A 668 -4.17 -34.65 6.04
CA HIS A 668 -2.72 -34.54 6.06
C HIS A 668 -2.06 -35.22 7.27
N LYS A 669 -2.85 -35.89 8.12
CA LYS A 669 -2.40 -36.57 9.34
C LYS A 669 -1.60 -35.66 10.27
N ALA A 670 -2.04 -34.42 10.42
CA ALA A 670 -1.41 -33.44 11.29
C ALA A 670 -1.77 -33.71 12.76
N ASP A 671 -0.78 -33.67 13.64
CA ASP A 671 -0.97 -33.78 15.09
C ASP A 671 -1.30 -32.41 15.68
N ALA A 672 -2.24 -32.35 16.63
CA ALA A 672 -2.57 -31.14 17.38
C ALA A 672 -2.12 -31.23 18.84
N TRP A 673 -1.63 -30.10 19.35
CA TRP A 673 -0.99 -29.97 20.64
C TRP A 673 -1.56 -28.78 21.40
N LEU A 674 -1.89 -28.94 22.68
CA LEU A 674 -2.17 -27.83 23.59
C LEU A 674 -0.94 -27.61 24.47
N ILE A 675 -0.35 -26.42 24.44
CA ILE A 675 0.82 -26.07 25.25
C ILE A 675 0.47 -24.95 26.21
N ASN A 676 0.65 -25.22 27.51
CA ASN A 676 0.51 -24.20 28.55
C ASN A 676 1.84 -23.45 28.74
N THR A 677 1.86 -22.19 28.30
CA THR A 677 2.96 -21.24 28.52
C THR A 677 2.73 -20.35 29.75
N GLY A 678 1.67 -20.60 30.50
CA GLY A 678 1.30 -19.91 31.74
C GLY A 678 1.91 -20.58 32.98
N TRP A 679 1.14 -20.70 34.05
CA TRP A 679 1.61 -21.19 35.35
C TRP A 679 1.49 -22.70 35.45
N VAL A 680 2.38 -23.28 36.24
CA VAL A 680 2.39 -24.71 36.57
C VAL A 680 2.49 -24.88 38.08
N GLY A 681 1.79 -25.88 38.62
CA GLY A 681 1.82 -26.23 40.04
C GLY A 681 1.02 -25.31 40.96
N GLY A 682 0.18 -24.44 40.42
CA GLY A 682 -0.65 -23.51 41.19
C GLY A 682 -0.92 -22.21 40.44
N SER A 683 -1.67 -21.31 41.07
CA SER A 683 -1.87 -19.95 40.56
C SER A 683 -0.77 -18.99 41.06
N PRO A 684 -0.56 -17.82 40.42
CA PRO A 684 0.37 -16.80 40.92
C PRO A 684 0.10 -16.41 42.37
N LYS A 685 -1.18 -16.39 42.78
CA LYS A 685 -1.62 -16.08 44.15
C LYS A 685 -1.06 -17.03 45.19
N ASN A 686 -0.82 -18.28 44.81
CA ASN A 686 -0.29 -19.32 45.69
C ASN A 686 1.25 -19.41 45.60
N GLY A 687 1.91 -18.42 44.97
CA GLY A 687 3.36 -18.38 44.78
C GLY A 687 3.88 -19.29 43.66
N ALA A 688 2.99 -19.86 42.85
CA ALA A 688 3.39 -20.68 41.71
C ALA A 688 4.10 -19.84 40.64
N LYS A 689 4.95 -20.51 39.86
CA LYS A 689 5.76 -19.86 38.84
C LYS A 689 5.24 -20.18 37.45
N ARG A 690 5.47 -19.25 36.53
CA ARG A 690 5.27 -19.48 35.10
C ARG A 690 6.16 -20.66 34.64
N CYS A 691 5.64 -21.48 33.74
CA CYS A 691 6.36 -22.56 33.08
C CYS A 691 7.66 -22.00 32.49
N PRO A 692 8.85 -22.47 32.93
CA PRO A 692 10.11 -21.97 32.42
C PRO A 692 10.21 -22.13 30.90
N LEU A 693 10.58 -21.06 30.20
CA LEU A 693 10.71 -21.05 28.73
C LEU A 693 11.61 -22.18 28.20
N LYS A 694 12.65 -22.55 28.95
CA LYS A 694 13.52 -23.69 28.60
C LYS A 694 12.75 -25.01 28.46
N TYR A 695 11.72 -25.24 29.28
CA TYR A 695 10.89 -26.43 29.21
C TYR A 695 9.89 -26.35 28.07
N THR A 696 9.28 -25.17 27.83
CA THR A 696 8.43 -24.96 26.64
C THR A 696 9.20 -25.21 25.34
N ARG A 697 10.47 -24.76 25.24
CA ARG A 697 11.33 -25.04 24.08
C ARG A 697 11.68 -26.52 23.97
N ALA A 698 11.98 -27.20 25.09
CA ALA A 698 12.21 -28.65 25.08
C ALA A 698 10.97 -29.44 24.63
N ILE A 699 9.77 -29.02 25.04
CA ILE A 699 8.50 -29.59 24.57
C ILE A 699 8.36 -29.40 23.05
N LEU A 700 8.65 -28.21 22.53
CA LEU A 700 8.59 -27.97 21.08
C LEU A 700 9.63 -28.79 20.30
N ASP A 701 10.86 -28.89 20.81
CA ASP A 701 11.89 -29.76 20.23
C ASP A 701 11.39 -31.22 20.18
N ALA A 702 10.69 -31.71 21.22
CA ALA A 702 10.11 -33.05 21.27
C ALA A 702 8.88 -33.23 20.34
N ILE A 703 8.12 -32.17 20.07
CA ILE A 703 7.06 -32.17 19.04
C ILE A 703 7.71 -32.30 17.64
N HIS A 704 8.68 -31.44 17.34
CA HIS A 704 9.30 -31.39 16.01
C HIS A 704 10.11 -32.66 15.70
N SER A 705 10.79 -33.24 16.70
CA SER A 705 11.53 -34.50 16.52
C SER A 705 10.62 -35.72 16.32
N GLY A 706 9.32 -35.60 16.62
CA GLY A 706 8.38 -36.72 16.62
C GLY A 706 8.46 -37.60 17.88
N GLU A 707 9.25 -37.23 18.89
CA GLU A 707 9.27 -37.91 20.20
C GLU A 707 7.87 -37.98 20.78
N LEU A 708 7.17 -36.84 20.86
CA LEU A 708 5.83 -36.79 21.41
C LEU A 708 4.82 -37.53 20.55
N ALA A 709 4.96 -37.54 19.22
CA ALA A 709 4.05 -38.30 18.37
C ALA A 709 4.03 -39.80 18.70
N ASN A 710 5.14 -40.34 19.23
CA ASN A 710 5.33 -41.75 19.58
C ASN A 710 5.37 -42.01 21.10
N ALA A 711 5.06 -41.02 21.93
CA ALA A 711 5.17 -41.13 23.38
C ALA A 711 4.04 -41.97 24.01
N GLU A 712 4.26 -42.42 25.24
CA GLU A 712 3.19 -42.96 26.08
C GLU A 712 2.43 -41.84 26.79
N TYR A 713 1.11 -41.97 26.81
CA TYR A 713 0.19 -40.99 27.38
C TYR A 713 -0.60 -41.55 28.55
N GLU A 714 -1.00 -40.67 29.46
CA GLU A 714 -2.05 -40.89 30.43
C GLU A 714 -3.18 -39.86 30.23
N THR A 715 -4.41 -40.22 30.58
CA THR A 715 -5.58 -39.34 30.39
C THR A 715 -5.74 -38.45 31.62
N PHE A 716 -5.68 -37.13 31.41
CA PHE A 716 -5.94 -36.13 32.42
C PHE A 716 -7.45 -35.96 32.62
N GLU A 717 -7.88 -36.07 33.87
CA GLU A 717 -9.28 -36.00 34.29
C GLU A 717 -9.96 -34.66 33.93
N VAL A 718 -11.31 -34.65 33.99
CA VAL A 718 -12.19 -33.52 33.64
C VAL A 718 -12.11 -33.12 32.17
N PHE A 719 -10.94 -32.75 31.66
CA PHE A 719 -10.73 -32.34 30.27
C PHE A 719 -10.51 -33.52 29.31
N GLY A 720 -10.12 -34.70 29.81
CA GLY A 720 -9.82 -35.87 28.98
C GLY A 720 -8.57 -35.70 28.10
N LEU A 721 -7.65 -34.79 28.46
CA LEU A 721 -6.46 -34.49 27.67
C LEU A 721 -5.42 -35.61 27.77
N GLN A 722 -4.71 -35.90 26.69
CA GLN A 722 -3.61 -36.88 26.73
C GLN A 722 -2.31 -36.18 27.15
N ILE A 723 -1.81 -36.47 28.36
CA ILE A 723 -0.54 -35.94 28.88
C ILE A 723 0.59 -36.96 28.72
N PRO A 724 1.76 -36.57 28.23
CA PRO A 724 2.87 -37.51 28.06
C PRO A 724 3.46 -37.88 29.43
N LYS A 725 3.86 -39.15 29.59
CA LYS A 725 4.48 -39.62 30.85
C LYS A 725 5.90 -39.08 31.06
N ALA A 726 6.61 -38.74 29.98
CA ALA A 726 7.95 -38.19 29.99
C ALA A 726 8.18 -37.32 28.74
N VAL A 727 9.04 -36.32 28.87
CA VAL A 727 9.54 -35.50 27.76
C VAL A 727 11.03 -35.24 28.01
N THR A 728 11.86 -35.43 27.00
CA THR A 728 13.30 -35.19 27.10
C THR A 728 13.58 -33.77 27.62
N ASN A 729 14.47 -33.64 28.61
CA ASN A 729 14.85 -32.37 29.25
C ASN A 729 13.73 -31.62 30.01
N VAL A 730 12.60 -32.29 30.30
CA VAL A 730 11.53 -31.74 31.16
C VAL A 730 11.33 -32.67 32.36
N PRO A 731 11.33 -32.16 33.60
CA PRO A 731 11.05 -32.97 34.78
C PRO A 731 9.64 -33.60 34.72
N SER A 732 9.56 -34.92 34.90
CA SER A 732 8.31 -35.69 34.75
C SER A 732 7.20 -35.26 35.70
N GLU A 733 7.56 -34.80 36.90
CA GLU A 733 6.64 -34.30 37.92
C GLU A 733 5.91 -33.02 37.50
N LEU A 734 6.49 -32.23 36.58
CA LEU A 734 5.87 -31.02 36.05
C LEU A 734 4.81 -31.31 34.97
N LEU A 735 4.89 -32.48 34.30
CA LEU A 735 4.02 -32.81 33.17
C LEU A 735 2.56 -33.06 33.59
N HIS A 736 2.35 -33.56 34.81
CA HIS A 736 1.01 -33.80 35.35
C HIS A 736 0.64 -32.70 36.35
N PRO A 737 -0.35 -31.82 36.05
CA PRO A 737 -0.72 -30.68 36.90
C PRO A 737 -0.98 -31.03 38.37
N ARG A 738 -1.74 -32.09 38.63
CA ARG A 738 -1.99 -32.63 39.97
C ARG A 738 -0.71 -32.96 40.75
N LYS A 739 0.29 -33.57 40.10
CA LYS A 739 1.57 -33.93 40.74
C LYS A 739 2.45 -32.70 40.96
N ALA A 740 2.36 -31.72 40.07
CA ALA A 740 3.08 -30.45 40.17
C ALA A 740 2.48 -29.48 41.20
N TRP A 741 1.22 -29.69 41.61
CA TRP A 741 0.48 -28.78 42.47
C TRP A 741 1.10 -28.68 43.87
N THR A 742 1.39 -27.46 44.32
CA THR A 742 2.04 -27.21 45.62
C THR A 742 1.04 -27.00 46.76
N GLY A 743 -0.22 -26.69 46.44
CA GLY A 743 -1.31 -26.56 47.40
C GLY A 743 -1.94 -27.90 47.80
N SER A 744 -3.09 -27.84 48.46
CA SER A 744 -3.87 -29.03 48.78
C SER A 744 -4.56 -29.61 47.54
N GLU A 745 -4.81 -30.92 47.59
CA GLU A 745 -5.57 -31.64 46.57
C GLU A 745 -6.98 -31.05 46.35
N GLN A 746 -7.62 -30.56 47.40
CA GLN A 746 -8.93 -29.92 47.31
C GLN A 746 -8.86 -28.58 46.55
N GLU A 747 -7.80 -27.78 46.75
CA GLU A 747 -7.60 -26.53 46.01
C GLU A 747 -7.34 -26.79 44.53
N PHE A 748 -6.56 -27.82 44.20
CA PHE A 748 -6.36 -28.25 42.81
C PHE A 748 -7.69 -28.58 42.15
N ARG A 749 -8.47 -29.47 42.77
CA ARG A 749 -9.77 -29.90 42.25
C ARG A 749 -10.74 -28.74 42.07
N GLN A 750 -10.83 -27.84 43.04
CA GLN A 750 -11.70 -26.67 42.96
C GLN A 750 -11.31 -25.73 41.80
N SER A 751 -10.00 -25.53 41.58
CA SER A 751 -9.49 -24.73 40.46
C SER A 751 -9.78 -25.41 39.12
N LEU A 752 -9.56 -26.73 39.03
CA LEU A 752 -9.80 -27.52 37.83
C LEU A 752 -11.27 -27.50 37.40
N GLU A 753 -12.19 -27.76 38.34
CA GLU A 753 -13.64 -27.73 38.10
C GLU A 753 -14.11 -26.31 37.73
N ASN A 754 -13.54 -25.27 38.36
CA ASN A 754 -13.85 -23.87 38.02
C ASN A 754 -13.45 -23.52 36.59
N VAL A 755 -12.23 -23.86 36.16
CA VAL A 755 -11.79 -23.60 34.78
C VAL A 755 -12.63 -24.41 33.79
N ALA A 756 -12.93 -25.68 34.09
CA ALA A 756 -13.82 -26.50 33.27
C ALA A 756 -15.23 -25.88 33.13
N ALA A 757 -15.79 -25.32 34.21
CA ALA A 757 -17.06 -24.62 34.17
C ALA A 757 -17.01 -23.36 33.29
N MET A 758 -15.91 -22.59 33.34
CA MET A 758 -15.70 -21.43 32.47
C MET A 758 -15.64 -21.81 30.99
N PHE A 759 -14.98 -22.92 30.65
CA PHE A 759 -14.99 -23.45 29.28
C PHE A 759 -16.41 -23.79 28.83
N ASN A 760 -17.15 -24.54 29.65
CA ASN A 760 -18.52 -24.95 29.33
C ASN A 760 -19.47 -23.76 29.19
N GLU A 761 -19.34 -22.75 30.04
CA GLU A 761 -20.15 -21.52 29.96
C GLU A 761 -19.84 -20.73 28.68
N ASN A 762 -18.56 -20.51 28.37
CA ASN A 762 -18.14 -19.81 27.16
C ASN A 762 -18.67 -20.51 25.89
N PHE A 763 -18.60 -21.85 25.86
CA PHE A 763 -18.94 -22.62 24.67
C PHE A 763 -20.42 -22.57 24.30
N LYS A 764 -21.32 -22.23 25.23
CA LYS A 764 -22.76 -22.03 24.94
C LYS A 764 -23.00 -21.04 23.80
N THR A 765 -22.10 -20.06 23.62
CA THR A 765 -22.16 -19.03 22.57
C THR A 765 -22.10 -19.61 21.15
N PHE A 766 -21.52 -20.80 20.98
CA PHE A 766 -21.27 -21.42 19.67
C PHE A 766 -22.07 -22.71 19.46
N ALA A 767 -22.88 -23.09 20.45
CA ALA A 767 -23.49 -24.42 20.53
C ALA A 767 -24.61 -24.64 19.50
N ASP A 768 -25.18 -23.58 18.94
CA ASP A 768 -26.24 -23.61 17.93
C ASP A 768 -25.75 -24.17 16.58
N GLU A 769 -24.50 -23.91 16.22
CA GLU A 769 -23.89 -24.47 14.99
C GLU A 769 -22.79 -25.52 15.26
N ALA A 770 -22.36 -25.71 16.52
CA ALA A 770 -21.30 -26.66 16.85
C ALA A 770 -21.64 -28.11 16.47
N SER A 771 -20.64 -28.86 15.97
CA SER A 771 -20.83 -30.27 15.63
C SER A 771 -21.01 -31.14 16.89
N PRO A 772 -21.71 -32.30 16.82
CA PRO A 772 -21.84 -33.22 17.94
C PRO A 772 -20.50 -33.68 18.53
N ASP A 773 -19.51 -33.92 17.67
CA ASP A 773 -18.17 -34.33 18.08
C ASP A 773 -17.44 -33.20 18.82
N THR A 774 -17.59 -31.95 18.38
CA THR A 774 -17.06 -30.78 19.07
C THR A 774 -17.66 -30.67 20.48
N LEU A 775 -18.99 -30.81 20.60
CA LEU A 775 -19.69 -30.73 21.89
C LEU A 775 -19.31 -31.86 22.84
N ALA A 776 -19.10 -33.07 22.32
CA ALA A 776 -18.69 -34.24 23.11
C ALA A 776 -17.28 -34.11 23.70
N ALA A 777 -16.44 -33.23 23.15
CA ALA A 777 -15.09 -32.93 23.63
C ALA A 777 -15.05 -31.90 24.78
N ALA A 778 -16.20 -31.39 25.21
CA ALA A 778 -16.30 -30.47 26.34
C ALA A 778 -15.81 -31.11 27.66
N PRO A 779 -15.21 -30.33 28.57
CA PRO A 779 -14.83 -30.79 29.91
C PRO A 779 -16.03 -31.34 30.71
N LYS A 780 -15.80 -32.46 31.40
CA LYS A 780 -16.80 -33.20 32.19
C LYS A 780 -16.50 -33.02 33.68
N ILE A 781 -17.31 -32.19 34.34
CA ILE A 781 -17.22 -31.89 35.79
C ILE A 781 -17.86 -33.02 36.59
#